data_AF-A0A9D8LVT0-F1
#
_entry.id   AF-A0A9D8LVT0-F1
#
_cell.length_a   1.000
_cell.length_b   1.000
_cell.length_c   1.000
_cell.angle_alpha   90.00
_cell.angle_beta   90.00
_cell.angle_gamma   90.00
#
_symmetry.space_group_name_H-M   'P 1'
#
loop_
_entity.id
_entity.type
_entity.pdbx_description
1 polymer ?
#
loop_
_entity_poly.entity_id
_entity_poly.type
_entity_poly.pdbx_seq_one_letter_code
_entity_poly.pdbx_strand_id
1 'polypeptide(L)'
;MSESASLEVLRAAHRALVKRYHPDVGEEADPERMKLINEAWEVLSDPERRAAYDASLREPAVLAPIAPTREELTVEPWGATPVLGPALARARRGARIHLRPGTYRESLVIDREVELVGQGLSGGVLIEAAEGAAVQVQAAGVTLRNLTVHARGLGEDSHAVSIRGSRARLENCAVSSVSGTGILVTNGAQVIVHGCRVEQAGDNGIAFQGGIGHLEDCAVTSAGSHGVLVNGQVTMLACRVHDAGSVGVAFRGGARGLVEDCDVAGNGRLERALGSVQVAEGSDPVFRSCRIRVGQDVGVSVEGSRGTFDRCQISGHLGPAILLGEGADPTFRDCDVSDTGGEDEQQGIGIWVGRGARGLFERCRVHHNRSEGLHVEPTGDPTLRDCTIRASQIGVRAVGEALGRLLACTIAEASKACVTCESGADPALNACSLSDGTVGIGCFDSRGTFTACRISGMRDTGVQVSGGQSSPQFDDCQIHGNDQFGVVAMEGGGGTFAGCDIFGNRLSGVLIRSAATTSLRNCAIRQNREAGVFFNADGQGSVSSSNLTGNAMGPVVVRRSNPSGTGNRTDGVKIGHRGFTESWSDSPESSDDPYLSGLDHERLHTNVYFGELTAIAALVRDFARQRMAVWRQTQEEASPDGHRIRMTYSFQETREVRPVEAESPEGSDGRRGRTRAASEIVKIPYELECRIDLRMIRPLCVEVSARVAEHIDPGRTVEDYKLGTEYLAPSLLHSIGYFGTQLDPYLVGHLLPES
;
A
#
# COMPACT_ATOMS: atom_id res chain seq x y z
N MET A 1 -5.76 -17.70 -15.92
CA MET A 1 -7.25 -17.80 -15.81
C MET A 1 -7.58 -18.32 -14.42
N SER A 2 -8.81 -18.14 -13.91
CA SER A 2 -9.20 -18.70 -12.62
C SER A 2 -9.25 -20.25 -12.67
N GLU A 3 -8.82 -20.92 -11.59
CA GLU A 3 -9.05 -22.36 -11.39
C GLU A 3 -10.54 -22.73 -11.43
N SER A 4 -11.44 -21.78 -11.16
CA SER A 4 -12.90 -21.97 -11.23
C SER A 4 -13.54 -21.64 -12.59
N ALA A 5 -12.76 -21.32 -13.64
CA ALA A 5 -13.31 -20.94 -14.94
C ALA A 5 -14.21 -22.05 -15.53
N SER A 6 -15.42 -21.70 -15.97
CA SER A 6 -16.33 -22.68 -16.59
C SER A 6 -15.80 -23.15 -17.96
N LEU A 7 -16.20 -24.35 -18.38
CA LEU A 7 -15.81 -24.89 -19.69
C LEU A 7 -16.25 -23.98 -20.85
N GLU A 8 -17.34 -23.22 -20.68
CA GLU A 8 -17.81 -22.24 -21.67
C GLU A 8 -16.84 -21.05 -21.81
N VAL A 9 -16.34 -20.51 -20.69
CA VAL A 9 -15.31 -19.46 -20.67
C VAL A 9 -14.01 -19.97 -21.32
N LEU A 10 -13.60 -21.20 -21.01
CA LEU A 10 -12.42 -21.81 -21.62
C LEU A 10 -12.58 -22.01 -23.14
N ARG A 11 -13.75 -22.46 -23.59
CA ARG A 11 -14.08 -22.57 -25.04
C ARG A 11 -14.06 -21.21 -25.73
N ALA A 12 -14.60 -20.17 -25.09
CA ALA A 12 -14.59 -18.81 -25.64
C ALA A 12 -13.16 -18.27 -25.76
N ALA A 13 -12.34 -18.44 -24.70
CA ALA A 13 -10.94 -18.04 -24.69
C ALA A 13 -10.11 -18.79 -25.74
N HIS A 14 -10.24 -20.13 -25.85
CA HIS A 14 -9.53 -20.92 -26.87
C HIS A 14 -9.89 -20.46 -28.28
N ARG A 15 -11.17 -20.27 -28.61
CA ARG A 15 -11.60 -19.75 -29.92
C ARG A 15 -11.05 -18.36 -30.22
N ALA A 16 -11.02 -17.47 -29.23
CA ALA A 16 -10.48 -16.12 -29.39
C ALA A 16 -8.96 -16.15 -29.66
N LEU A 17 -8.22 -16.99 -28.92
CA LEU A 17 -6.77 -17.16 -29.08
C LEU A 17 -6.42 -17.86 -30.40
N VAL A 18 -7.15 -18.91 -30.79
CA VAL A 18 -6.99 -19.57 -32.09
C VAL A 18 -7.24 -18.57 -33.23
N LYS A 19 -8.33 -17.79 -33.18
CA LYS A 19 -8.62 -16.77 -34.20
C LYS A 19 -7.53 -15.69 -34.28
N ARG A 20 -6.76 -15.47 -33.22
CA ARG A 20 -5.67 -14.49 -33.15
C ARG A 20 -4.34 -15.03 -33.68
N TYR A 21 -3.98 -16.26 -33.33
CA TYR A 21 -2.64 -16.82 -33.56
C TYR A 21 -2.56 -17.91 -34.64
N HIS A 22 -3.67 -18.28 -35.30
CA HIS A 22 -3.66 -19.29 -36.38
C HIS A 22 -2.68 -18.90 -37.50
N PRO A 23 -1.92 -19.85 -38.08
CA PRO A 23 -0.92 -19.57 -39.12
C PRO A 23 -1.45 -18.91 -40.41
N ASP A 24 -2.77 -18.76 -40.55
CA ASP A 24 -3.44 -18.16 -41.71
C ASP A 24 -3.98 -16.73 -41.44
N VAL A 25 -3.76 -16.15 -40.25
CA VAL A 25 -4.27 -14.81 -39.87
C VAL A 25 -3.16 -13.77 -39.67
N GLY A 26 -2.55 -13.34 -40.77
CA GLY A 26 -1.86 -12.06 -40.87
C GLY A 26 -0.76 -11.77 -39.82
N GLU A 27 -0.68 -10.51 -39.39
CA GLU A 27 0.45 -9.94 -38.62
C GLU A 27 0.62 -10.51 -37.21
N GLU A 28 -0.37 -11.21 -36.66
CA GLU A 28 -0.31 -11.84 -35.32
C GLU A 28 -0.14 -13.37 -35.38
N ALA A 29 0.06 -13.96 -36.56
CA ALA A 29 0.27 -15.40 -36.73
C ALA A 29 1.56 -15.88 -36.01
N ASP A 30 1.41 -16.83 -35.09
CA ASP A 30 2.50 -17.35 -34.25
C ASP A 30 2.34 -18.88 -34.09
N PRO A 31 3.01 -19.69 -34.93
CA PRO A 31 2.86 -21.15 -34.93
C PRO A 31 3.23 -21.82 -33.60
N GLU A 32 4.22 -21.28 -32.88
CA GLU A 32 4.64 -21.83 -31.58
C GLU A 32 3.63 -21.49 -30.48
N ARG A 33 3.10 -20.26 -30.43
CA ARG A 33 1.96 -19.96 -29.54
C ARG A 33 0.73 -20.77 -29.90
N MET A 34 0.42 -20.94 -31.18
CA MET A 34 -0.73 -21.74 -31.64
C MET A 34 -0.61 -23.20 -31.17
N LYS A 35 0.59 -23.77 -31.20
CA LYS A 35 0.88 -25.10 -30.62
C LYS A 35 0.61 -25.12 -29.11
N LEU A 36 1.17 -24.17 -28.35
CA LEU A 36 0.97 -24.05 -26.89
C LEU A 36 -0.51 -23.83 -26.51
N ILE A 37 -1.27 -23.07 -27.30
CA ILE A 37 -2.71 -22.84 -27.11
C ILE A 37 -3.51 -24.14 -27.27
N ASN A 38 -3.14 -24.98 -28.23
CA ASN A 38 -3.80 -26.27 -28.46
C ASN A 38 -3.39 -27.31 -27.41
N GLU A 39 -2.11 -27.37 -27.01
CA GLU A 39 -1.65 -28.21 -25.90
C GLU A 39 -2.34 -27.85 -24.57
N ALA A 40 -2.47 -26.54 -24.27
CA ALA A 40 -3.24 -26.08 -23.11
C ALA A 40 -4.73 -26.44 -23.21
N TRP A 41 -5.32 -26.37 -24.42
CA TRP A 41 -6.72 -26.75 -24.64
C TRP A 41 -6.95 -28.26 -24.47
N GLU A 42 -6.03 -29.12 -24.89
CA GLU A 42 -6.13 -30.58 -24.68
C GLU A 42 -6.16 -30.99 -23.21
N VAL A 43 -5.56 -30.20 -22.33
CA VAL A 43 -5.59 -30.39 -20.87
C VAL A 43 -6.83 -29.75 -20.25
N LEU A 44 -7.13 -28.49 -20.60
CA LEU A 44 -8.18 -27.69 -19.95
C LEU A 44 -9.61 -28.02 -20.42
N SER A 45 -9.78 -28.66 -21.58
CA SER A 45 -11.10 -28.98 -22.15
C SER A 45 -11.75 -30.24 -21.58
N ASP A 46 -10.94 -31.12 -21.00
CA ASP A 46 -11.36 -32.37 -20.37
C ASP A 46 -11.43 -32.18 -18.84
N PRO A 47 -12.57 -32.42 -18.19
CA PRO A 47 -12.70 -32.21 -16.74
C PRO A 47 -11.77 -33.07 -15.88
N GLU A 48 -11.44 -34.30 -16.30
CA GLU A 48 -10.56 -35.20 -15.55
C GLU A 48 -9.09 -34.84 -15.77
N ARG A 49 -8.68 -34.52 -17.01
CA ARG A 49 -7.30 -34.07 -17.29
C ARG A 49 -7.03 -32.70 -16.67
N ARG A 50 -8.03 -31.81 -16.66
CA ARG A 50 -7.96 -30.55 -15.93
C ARG A 50 -7.92 -30.78 -14.43
N ALA A 51 -8.79 -31.61 -13.86
CA ALA A 51 -8.74 -31.91 -12.43
C ALA A 51 -7.41 -32.57 -12.03
N ALA A 52 -6.81 -33.40 -12.88
CA ALA A 52 -5.50 -33.99 -12.68
C ALA A 52 -4.36 -32.97 -12.85
N TYR A 53 -4.50 -31.97 -13.73
CA TYR A 53 -3.55 -30.87 -13.88
C TYR A 53 -3.61 -29.88 -12.71
N ASP A 54 -4.81 -29.43 -12.35
CA ASP A 54 -5.09 -28.60 -11.17
C ASP A 54 -4.70 -29.37 -9.88
N ALA A 55 -4.88 -30.70 -9.85
CA ALA A 55 -4.31 -31.56 -8.80
C ALA A 55 -2.79 -31.61 -8.88
N SER A 56 -2.13 -31.74 -10.03
CA SER A 56 -0.66 -31.71 -10.12
C SER A 56 -0.02 -30.35 -9.74
N LEU A 57 -0.82 -29.29 -9.63
CA LEU A 57 -0.42 -27.99 -9.08
C LEU A 57 -0.65 -27.88 -7.56
N ARG A 58 -1.47 -28.76 -6.97
CA ARG A 58 -1.82 -28.80 -5.53
C ARG A 58 -1.16 -29.96 -4.79
N GLU A 59 -1.06 -31.11 -5.44
CA GLU A 59 -0.18 -32.21 -5.08
C GLU A 59 1.26 -31.70 -5.30
N PRO A 60 2.08 -31.59 -4.25
CA PRO A 60 3.51 -31.62 -4.49
C PRO A 60 3.83 -32.90 -5.26
N ALA A 61 4.91 -32.92 -6.04
CA ALA A 61 5.48 -34.19 -6.47
C ALA A 61 5.85 -34.97 -5.21
N VAL A 62 4.95 -35.86 -4.75
CA VAL A 62 5.08 -36.59 -3.49
C VAL A 62 6.26 -37.53 -3.66
N LEU A 63 7.42 -37.05 -3.23
CA LEU A 63 8.56 -37.89 -2.93
C LEU A 63 8.11 -38.79 -1.80
N ALA A 64 7.57 -39.96 -2.17
CA ALA A 64 7.26 -41.02 -1.26
C ALA A 64 8.48 -41.22 -0.35
N PRO A 65 8.32 -41.23 0.99
CA PRO A 65 9.43 -41.40 1.89
C PRO A 65 10.16 -42.68 1.50
N ILE A 66 11.42 -42.53 1.09
CA ILE A 66 12.22 -43.65 0.57
C ILE A 66 12.31 -44.66 1.71
N ALA A 67 11.79 -45.87 1.51
CA ALA A 67 11.81 -46.91 2.51
C ALA A 67 13.27 -47.24 2.84
N PRO A 68 13.76 -46.95 4.07
CA PRO A 68 15.16 -47.14 4.37
C PRO A 68 15.51 -48.63 4.34
N THR A 69 16.76 -48.91 4.00
CA THR A 69 17.31 -50.25 4.10
C THR A 69 17.39 -50.68 5.57
N ARG A 70 17.38 -51.99 5.84
CA ARG A 70 17.34 -52.58 7.20
C ARG A 70 18.58 -52.31 8.08
N GLU A 71 19.49 -51.41 7.70
CA GLU A 71 20.64 -51.06 8.54
C GLU A 71 20.26 -49.91 9.49
N GLU A 72 20.19 -50.23 10.78
CA GLU A 72 20.02 -49.26 11.85
C GLU A 72 21.33 -49.11 12.63
N LEU A 73 21.84 -47.87 12.70
CA LEU A 73 23.02 -47.50 13.47
C LEU A 73 22.59 -46.60 14.64
N THR A 74 23.26 -46.71 15.78
CA THR A 74 23.10 -45.76 16.90
C THR A 74 24.43 -45.07 17.15
N VAL A 75 24.38 -43.74 17.29
CA VAL A 75 25.54 -42.89 17.55
C VAL A 75 25.33 -42.16 18.88
N GLU A 76 26.37 -42.15 19.70
CA GLU A 76 26.44 -41.44 20.98
C GLU A 76 27.31 -40.17 20.85
N PRO A 77 27.08 -39.10 21.64
CA PRO A 77 27.81 -37.84 21.48
C PRO A 77 29.19 -37.79 22.14
N TRP A 78 29.60 -38.82 22.91
CA TRP A 78 30.89 -38.86 23.63
C TRP A 78 31.66 -40.15 23.32
N GLY A 79 32.93 -40.02 22.90
CA GLY A 79 33.80 -41.16 22.61
C GLY A 79 35.19 -40.75 22.12
N ALA A 80 36.15 -41.68 22.09
CA ALA A 80 37.56 -41.42 21.74
C ALA A 80 37.85 -41.30 20.23
N THR A 81 36.80 -41.21 19.40
CA THR A 81 36.85 -41.05 17.94
C THR A 81 35.66 -40.18 17.50
N PRO A 82 35.78 -39.37 16.43
CA PRO A 82 34.65 -38.57 15.94
C PRO A 82 33.49 -39.50 15.59
N VAL A 83 32.27 -39.16 16.00
CA VAL A 83 31.20 -40.16 16.14
C VAL A 83 30.18 -40.12 15.02
N LEU A 84 29.79 -38.95 14.48
CA LEU A 84 28.77 -38.89 13.44
C LEU A 84 29.36 -38.89 12.03
N GLY A 85 30.37 -38.05 11.72
CA GLY A 85 31.03 -38.05 10.41
C GLY A 85 31.61 -39.42 10.01
N PRO A 86 32.41 -40.09 10.87
CA PRO A 86 32.90 -41.45 10.60
C PRO A 86 31.82 -42.54 10.59
N ALA A 87 30.70 -42.38 11.31
CA ALA A 87 29.56 -43.28 11.19
C ALA A 87 28.86 -43.12 9.84
N LEU A 88 28.61 -41.87 9.42
CA LEU A 88 28.13 -41.51 8.07
C LEU A 88 29.02 -42.09 6.98
N ALA A 89 30.35 -41.99 7.10
CA ALA A 89 31.29 -42.53 6.13
C ALA A 89 31.26 -44.07 6.00
N ARG A 90 30.79 -44.78 7.04
CA ARG A 90 30.72 -46.25 7.10
C ARG A 90 29.32 -46.82 6.83
N ALA A 91 28.29 -46.00 6.95
CA ALA A 91 26.90 -46.39 6.72
C ALA A 91 26.64 -46.75 5.25
N ARG A 92 25.80 -47.77 5.01
CA ARG A 92 25.36 -48.12 3.66
C ARG A 92 24.34 -47.09 3.15
N ARG A 93 24.15 -47.06 1.83
CA ARG A 93 23.06 -46.26 1.22
C ARG A 93 21.71 -46.72 1.75
N GLY A 94 20.88 -45.76 2.15
CA GLY A 94 19.58 -45.95 2.75
C GLY A 94 19.61 -46.38 4.21
N ALA A 95 20.74 -46.27 4.93
CA ALA A 95 20.80 -46.60 6.35
C ALA A 95 20.09 -45.56 7.24
N ARG A 96 19.51 -46.02 8.35
CA ARG A 96 18.89 -45.20 9.40
C ARG A 96 19.88 -45.02 10.55
N ILE A 97 20.24 -43.79 10.88
CA ILE A 97 21.19 -43.45 11.94
C ILE A 97 20.45 -42.72 13.06
N HIS A 98 20.29 -43.40 14.19
CA HIS A 98 19.72 -42.84 15.41
C HIS A 98 20.77 -42.08 16.20
N LEU A 99 20.50 -40.80 16.48
CA LEU A 99 21.34 -39.95 17.30
C LEU A 99 20.80 -39.91 18.72
N ARG A 100 21.67 -40.17 19.69
CA ARG A 100 21.35 -40.07 21.11
C ARG A 100 21.44 -38.62 21.61
N PRO A 101 20.70 -38.25 22.67
CA PRO A 101 20.70 -36.88 23.22
C PRO A 101 22.10 -36.38 23.56
N GLY A 102 22.46 -35.20 23.04
CA GLY A 102 23.70 -34.48 23.29
C GLY A 102 24.20 -33.69 22.07
N THR A 103 25.35 -33.03 22.24
CA THR A 103 25.90 -32.11 21.23
C THR A 103 26.97 -32.78 20.37
N TYR A 104 26.75 -32.79 19.06
CA TYR A 104 27.65 -33.28 18.02
C TYR A 104 28.38 -32.08 17.41
N ARG A 105 29.62 -31.84 17.85
CA ARG A 105 30.42 -30.67 17.47
C ARG A 105 31.27 -30.91 16.22
N GLU A 106 30.61 -30.98 15.07
CA GLU A 106 31.25 -31.23 13.77
C GLU A 106 30.42 -30.61 12.63
N SER A 107 31.09 -30.23 11.53
CA SER A 107 30.43 -29.89 10.26
C SER A 107 30.23 -31.17 9.47
N LEU A 108 28.98 -31.50 9.12
CA LEU A 108 28.63 -32.77 8.49
C LEU A 108 28.46 -32.60 6.99
N VAL A 109 29.20 -33.38 6.20
CA VAL A 109 28.96 -33.54 4.76
C VAL A 109 28.26 -34.87 4.52
N ILE A 110 27.05 -34.82 3.96
CA ILE A 110 26.23 -35.98 3.66
C ILE A 110 26.20 -36.20 2.14
N ASP A 111 27.17 -36.99 1.69
CA ASP A 111 27.47 -37.40 0.30
C ASP A 111 26.86 -38.77 -0.08
N ARG A 112 26.03 -39.35 0.79
CA ARG A 112 25.29 -40.60 0.55
C ARG A 112 23.87 -40.52 1.09
N GLU A 113 22.98 -41.32 0.52
CA GLU A 113 21.58 -41.48 0.94
C GLU A 113 21.49 -42.10 2.34
N VAL A 114 20.90 -41.38 3.32
CA VAL A 114 20.72 -41.82 4.73
C VAL A 114 19.54 -41.10 5.38
N GLU A 115 18.98 -41.68 6.44
CA GLU A 115 18.05 -41.01 7.36
C GLU A 115 18.75 -40.75 8.71
N LEU A 116 18.91 -39.47 9.10
CA LEU A 116 19.36 -39.08 10.44
C LEU A 116 18.15 -38.82 11.35
N VAL A 117 18.06 -39.51 12.48
CA VAL A 117 16.90 -39.48 13.38
C VAL A 117 17.31 -39.12 14.80
N GLY A 118 16.87 -37.95 15.28
CA GLY A 118 16.98 -37.56 16.68
C GLY A 118 15.75 -37.94 17.51
N GLN A 119 15.71 -37.44 18.75
CA GLN A 119 14.67 -37.75 19.74
C GLN A 119 13.67 -36.59 19.96
N GLY A 120 13.62 -35.63 19.03
CA GLY A 120 12.67 -34.51 19.01
C GLY A 120 13.33 -33.18 19.31
N LEU A 121 12.59 -32.09 19.13
CA LEU A 121 13.06 -30.71 19.40
C LEU A 121 13.54 -30.52 20.86
N SER A 122 12.93 -31.24 21.82
CA SER A 122 13.34 -31.31 23.22
C SER A 122 14.28 -32.49 23.55
N GLY A 123 14.54 -33.37 22.57
CA GLY A 123 15.34 -34.59 22.72
C GLY A 123 16.86 -34.35 22.80
N GLY A 124 17.31 -33.10 22.88
CA GLY A 124 18.69 -32.72 23.17
C GLY A 124 19.72 -33.05 22.09
N VAL A 125 19.32 -33.50 20.90
CA VAL A 125 20.25 -33.77 19.79
C VAL A 125 20.56 -32.47 19.07
N LEU A 126 21.76 -31.94 19.30
CA LEU A 126 22.24 -30.69 18.71
C LEU A 126 23.45 -30.97 17.80
N ILE A 127 23.31 -30.76 16.50
CA ILE A 127 24.45 -30.71 15.56
C ILE A 127 24.94 -29.26 15.54
N GLU A 128 26.21 -29.05 15.86
CA GLU A 128 26.80 -27.72 16.06
C GLU A 128 28.13 -27.56 15.31
N ALA A 129 28.20 -26.63 14.36
CA ALA A 129 29.47 -26.28 13.69
C ALA A 129 29.94 -24.88 14.07
N ALA A 130 31.25 -24.73 14.27
CA ALA A 130 31.90 -23.45 14.55
C ALA A 130 32.36 -22.71 13.27
N GLU A 131 32.52 -23.43 12.15
CA GLU A 131 32.96 -22.90 10.86
C GLU A 131 32.21 -23.61 9.73
N GLY A 132 31.97 -22.88 8.63
CA GLY A 132 31.18 -23.37 7.49
C GLY A 132 29.75 -23.76 7.87
N ALA A 133 29.10 -24.51 7.00
CA ALA A 133 27.73 -24.97 7.22
C ALA A 133 27.67 -26.19 8.17
N ALA A 134 26.69 -26.24 9.07
CA ALA A 134 26.60 -27.31 10.07
C ALA A 134 26.18 -28.67 9.46
N VAL A 135 25.24 -28.66 8.51
CA VAL A 135 24.91 -29.82 7.67
C VAL A 135 24.94 -29.44 6.20
N GLN A 136 25.71 -30.16 5.39
CA GLN A 136 25.78 -30.03 3.94
C GLN A 136 25.25 -31.30 3.27
N VAL A 137 24.14 -31.18 2.55
CA VAL A 137 23.54 -32.28 1.78
C VAL A 137 24.03 -32.20 0.34
N GLN A 138 24.76 -33.24 -0.07
CA GLN A 138 25.35 -33.40 -1.41
C GLN A 138 24.81 -34.65 -2.14
N ALA A 139 24.08 -35.53 -1.46
CA ALA A 139 23.39 -36.67 -2.05
C ALA A 139 21.87 -36.53 -2.04
N ALA A 140 21.21 -37.14 -3.02
CA ALA A 140 19.76 -37.30 -3.03
C ALA A 140 19.29 -38.37 -2.02
N GLY A 141 18.09 -38.19 -1.49
CA GLY A 141 17.45 -39.14 -0.58
C GLY A 141 17.86 -38.97 0.89
N VAL A 142 18.51 -37.86 1.25
CA VAL A 142 18.88 -37.56 2.63
C VAL A 142 17.66 -37.07 3.40
N THR A 143 17.36 -37.70 4.53
CA THR A 143 16.28 -37.26 5.44
C THR A 143 16.87 -36.88 6.79
N LEU A 144 16.50 -35.70 7.30
CA LEU A 144 16.85 -35.20 8.62
C LEU A 144 15.56 -35.07 9.44
N ARG A 145 15.45 -35.82 10.55
CA ARG A 145 14.20 -35.92 11.31
C ARG A 145 14.44 -35.73 12.82
N ASN A 146 13.65 -34.87 13.46
CA ASN A 146 13.62 -34.72 14.92
C ASN A 146 14.96 -34.22 15.53
N LEU A 147 15.64 -33.27 14.88
CA LEU A 147 16.99 -32.78 15.20
C LEU A 147 17.02 -31.26 15.45
N THR A 148 18.00 -30.79 16.22
CA THR A 148 18.37 -29.36 16.25
C THR A 148 19.70 -29.18 15.52
N VAL A 149 19.77 -28.21 14.59
CA VAL A 149 20.98 -27.87 13.82
C VAL A 149 21.32 -26.40 14.05
N HIS A 150 22.55 -26.14 14.49
CA HIS A 150 23.02 -24.81 14.82
C HIS A 150 24.38 -24.49 14.17
N ALA A 151 24.46 -23.37 13.47
CA ALA A 151 25.73 -22.82 12.98
C ALA A 151 26.18 -21.65 13.86
N ARG A 152 27.34 -21.79 14.51
CA ARG A 152 27.98 -20.78 15.39
C ARG A 152 29.03 -19.92 14.69
N GLY A 153 29.36 -20.22 13.43
CA GLY A 153 30.32 -19.41 12.69
C GLY A 153 29.80 -18.00 12.46
N LEU A 154 30.74 -17.08 12.22
CA LEU A 154 30.47 -15.66 11.91
C LEU A 154 30.70 -15.32 10.42
N GLY A 155 31.10 -16.31 9.61
CA GLY A 155 31.30 -16.13 8.17
C GLY A 155 30.00 -16.27 7.38
N GLU A 156 29.98 -15.71 6.17
CA GLU A 156 28.82 -15.73 5.26
C GLU A 156 28.41 -17.17 4.88
N ASP A 157 29.39 -18.08 4.74
CA ASP A 157 29.18 -19.51 4.47
C ASP A 157 28.59 -20.32 5.65
N SER A 158 28.34 -19.70 6.82
CA SER A 158 27.93 -20.43 8.04
C SER A 158 26.42 -20.74 8.09
N HIS A 159 25.90 -21.37 7.04
CA HIS A 159 24.50 -21.80 6.97
C HIS A 159 24.23 -22.97 7.93
N ALA A 160 23.06 -23.04 8.57
CA ALA A 160 22.78 -24.18 9.45
C ALA A 160 22.56 -25.47 8.64
N VAL A 161 21.73 -25.43 7.59
CA VAL A 161 21.59 -26.51 6.60
C VAL A 161 21.79 -25.96 5.20
N SER A 162 22.69 -26.56 4.41
CA SER A 162 22.93 -26.25 3.01
C SER A 162 22.64 -27.48 2.14
N ILE A 163 21.80 -27.33 1.12
CA ILE A 163 21.39 -28.41 0.22
C ILE A 163 21.78 -28.01 -1.20
N ARG A 164 22.69 -28.76 -1.81
CA ARG A 164 23.33 -28.39 -3.09
C ARG A 164 23.12 -29.49 -4.13
N GLY A 165 22.50 -29.14 -5.27
CA GLY A 165 22.33 -30.04 -6.43
C GLY A 165 21.67 -31.39 -6.15
N SER A 166 20.90 -31.51 -5.08
CA SER A 166 20.46 -32.78 -4.51
C SER A 166 19.02 -32.71 -4.00
N ARG A 167 18.50 -33.82 -3.45
CA ARG A 167 17.12 -33.92 -2.93
C ARG A 167 17.14 -34.30 -1.46
N ALA A 168 16.55 -33.48 -0.60
CA ALA A 168 16.52 -33.68 0.84
C ALA A 168 15.11 -33.57 1.44
N ARG A 169 14.92 -34.13 2.62
CA ARG A 169 13.71 -33.95 3.44
C ARG A 169 14.08 -33.58 4.87
N LEU A 170 13.47 -32.53 5.40
CA LEU A 170 13.62 -32.08 6.79
C LEU A 170 12.26 -32.21 7.49
N GLU A 171 12.21 -32.90 8.63
CA GLU A 171 10.97 -33.13 9.38
C GLU A 171 11.15 -32.83 10.87
N ASN A 172 10.32 -31.94 11.41
CA ASN A 172 10.29 -31.59 12.84
C ASN A 172 11.68 -31.21 13.39
N CYS A 173 12.47 -30.48 12.61
CA CYS A 173 13.79 -29.99 13.00
C CYS A 173 13.75 -28.53 13.46
N ALA A 174 14.61 -28.16 14.40
CA ALA A 174 14.93 -26.77 14.73
C ALA A 174 16.24 -26.37 14.05
N VAL A 175 16.28 -25.19 13.46
CA VAL A 175 17.40 -24.71 12.66
C VAL A 175 17.71 -23.25 13.02
N SER A 176 18.97 -22.93 13.33
CA SER A 176 19.41 -21.55 13.65
C SER A 176 20.85 -21.30 13.24
N SER A 177 21.19 -20.08 12.84
CA SER A 177 22.57 -19.69 12.45
C SER A 177 22.90 -18.29 12.95
N VAL A 178 24.09 -18.09 13.52
CA VAL A 178 24.50 -16.80 14.09
C VAL A 178 24.70 -15.72 13.01
N SER A 179 25.29 -16.05 11.85
CA SER A 179 25.55 -15.09 10.76
C SER A 179 24.94 -15.47 9.42
N GLY A 180 24.72 -16.75 9.17
CA GLY A 180 24.32 -17.26 7.87
C GLY A 180 22.81 -17.55 7.75
N THR A 181 22.45 -18.07 6.59
CA THR A 181 21.10 -18.57 6.31
C THR A 181 20.74 -19.78 7.20
N GLY A 182 19.50 -19.89 7.64
CA GLY A 182 19.00 -21.10 8.32
C GLY A 182 19.01 -22.33 7.40
N ILE A 183 18.18 -22.33 6.36
CA ILE A 183 18.14 -23.38 5.33
C ILE A 183 18.44 -22.75 3.96
N LEU A 184 19.57 -23.12 3.36
CA LEU A 184 19.99 -22.66 2.03
C LEU A 184 19.85 -23.80 1.00
N VAL A 185 19.14 -23.53 -0.10
CA VAL A 185 18.87 -24.49 -1.18
C VAL A 185 19.43 -23.94 -2.49
N THR A 186 20.45 -24.57 -3.07
CA THR A 186 21.14 -24.06 -4.27
C THR A 186 21.34 -25.10 -5.39
N ASN A 187 21.73 -24.61 -6.57
CA ASN A 187 22.16 -25.41 -7.72
C ASN A 187 21.09 -26.40 -8.21
N GLY A 188 19.81 -26.00 -8.27
CA GLY A 188 18.72 -26.90 -8.68
C GLY A 188 18.29 -27.92 -7.63
N ALA A 189 18.78 -27.80 -6.38
CA ALA A 189 18.36 -28.68 -5.30
C ALA A 189 16.84 -28.60 -5.03
N GLN A 190 16.29 -29.71 -4.55
CA GLN A 190 14.89 -29.82 -4.14
C GLN A 190 14.82 -30.19 -2.66
N VAL A 191 13.93 -29.55 -1.90
CA VAL A 191 13.72 -29.88 -0.48
C VAL A 191 12.24 -29.94 -0.14
N ILE A 192 11.87 -30.91 0.70
CA ILE A 192 10.62 -30.88 1.46
C ILE A 192 10.96 -30.57 2.92
N VAL A 193 10.33 -29.56 3.50
CA VAL A 193 10.48 -29.16 4.90
C VAL A 193 9.09 -29.21 5.54
N HIS A 194 8.91 -30.05 6.56
CA HIS A 194 7.62 -30.29 7.20
C HIS A 194 7.74 -30.15 8.73
N GLY A 195 6.89 -29.31 9.34
CA GLY A 195 6.85 -29.11 10.80
C GLY A 195 8.12 -28.51 11.43
N CYS A 196 9.06 -28.02 10.61
CA CYS A 196 10.32 -27.45 11.09
C CYS A 196 10.17 -26.02 11.60
N ARG A 197 11.11 -25.62 12.48
CA ARG A 197 11.27 -24.24 12.96
C ARG A 197 12.63 -23.71 12.53
N VAL A 198 12.65 -22.54 11.92
CA VAL A 198 13.86 -21.80 11.62
C VAL A 198 13.82 -20.51 12.43
N GLU A 199 14.71 -20.38 13.40
CA GLU A 199 14.66 -19.33 14.41
C GLU A 199 16.04 -18.64 14.48
N GLN A 200 16.07 -17.30 14.59
CA GLN A 200 17.31 -16.54 14.80
C GLN A 200 18.41 -16.85 13.77
N ALA A 201 18.08 -16.82 12.48
CA ALA A 201 19.08 -16.86 11.41
C ALA A 201 19.67 -15.46 11.20
N GLY A 202 20.99 -15.30 11.24
CA GLY A 202 21.68 -14.00 11.11
C GLY A 202 21.46 -13.32 9.75
N ASP A 203 21.26 -14.11 8.70
CA ASP A 203 20.87 -13.66 7.37
C ASP A 203 19.42 -14.09 7.08
N ASN A 204 19.15 -14.92 6.08
CA ASN A 204 17.82 -15.34 5.67
C ASN A 204 17.37 -16.56 6.49
N GLY A 205 16.07 -16.66 6.79
CA GLY A 205 15.53 -17.87 7.41
C GLY A 205 15.66 -19.07 6.47
N ILE A 206 14.95 -19.03 5.34
CA ILE A 206 15.05 -20.02 4.27
C ILE A 206 15.33 -19.30 2.95
N ALA A 207 16.34 -19.74 2.20
CA ALA A 207 16.68 -19.16 0.90
C ALA A 207 16.75 -20.22 -0.21
N PHE A 208 16.02 -19.99 -1.29
CA PHE A 208 16.08 -20.75 -2.54
C PHE A 208 16.86 -19.95 -3.57
N GLN A 209 18.03 -20.45 -3.98
CA GLN A 209 18.93 -19.84 -4.98
C GLN A 209 19.06 -20.80 -6.18
N GLY A 210 18.10 -20.71 -7.09
CA GLY A 210 17.89 -21.65 -8.20
C GLY A 210 17.32 -23.00 -7.76
N GLY A 211 16.72 -23.10 -6.57
CA GLY A 211 16.18 -24.34 -6.00
C GLY A 211 14.65 -24.47 -6.07
N ILE A 212 14.13 -25.64 -5.68
CA ILE A 212 12.70 -25.92 -5.53
C ILE A 212 12.39 -26.31 -4.08
N GLY A 213 11.40 -25.68 -3.47
CA GLY A 213 10.96 -25.98 -2.10
C GLY A 213 9.52 -26.41 -1.98
N HIS A 214 9.25 -27.29 -1.02
CA HIS A 214 7.93 -27.48 -0.43
C HIS A 214 8.04 -27.28 1.09
N LEU A 215 7.35 -26.28 1.62
CA LEU A 215 7.30 -25.94 3.05
C LEU A 215 5.88 -26.19 3.56
N GLU A 216 5.73 -26.98 4.62
CA GLU A 216 4.44 -27.34 5.21
C GLU A 216 4.53 -27.24 6.74
N ASP A 217 3.56 -26.58 7.38
CA ASP A 217 3.48 -26.38 8.84
C ASP A 217 4.75 -25.75 9.48
N CYS A 218 5.60 -25.10 8.66
CA CYS A 218 6.85 -24.51 9.13
C CYS A 218 6.66 -23.15 9.81
N ALA A 219 7.54 -22.85 10.75
CA ALA A 219 7.67 -21.52 11.34
C ALA A 219 9.06 -20.94 11.03
N VAL A 220 9.11 -19.72 10.51
CA VAL A 220 10.35 -18.96 10.29
C VAL A 220 10.27 -17.67 11.09
N THR A 221 11.23 -17.45 11.99
CA THR A 221 11.12 -16.46 13.06
C THR A 221 12.43 -15.69 13.22
N SER A 222 12.33 -14.36 13.34
CA SER A 222 13.48 -13.50 13.70
C SER A 222 14.72 -13.68 12.81
N ALA A 223 14.52 -13.79 11.49
CA ALA A 223 15.61 -13.76 10.53
C ALA A 223 16.18 -12.34 10.42
N GLY A 224 17.51 -12.19 10.35
CA GLY A 224 18.18 -10.89 10.28
C GLY A 224 17.93 -10.15 8.96
N SER A 225 17.77 -10.90 7.86
CA SER A 225 17.41 -10.40 6.53
C SER A 225 15.97 -10.81 6.17
N HIS A 226 15.77 -11.67 5.17
CA HIS A 226 14.43 -12.14 4.80
C HIS A 226 13.98 -13.38 5.57
N GLY A 227 12.69 -13.51 5.84
CA GLY A 227 12.13 -14.74 6.38
C GLY A 227 12.29 -15.89 5.38
N VAL A 228 11.65 -15.76 4.21
CA VAL A 228 11.79 -16.68 3.09
C VAL A 228 12.15 -15.91 1.82
N LEU A 229 13.32 -16.18 1.25
CA LEU A 229 13.79 -15.63 -0.02
C LEU A 229 13.65 -16.69 -1.13
N VAL A 230 12.95 -16.35 -2.20
CA VAL A 230 12.69 -17.23 -3.35
C VAL A 230 13.26 -16.62 -4.62
N ASN A 231 14.37 -17.19 -5.09
CA ASN A 231 14.89 -17.04 -6.45
C ASN A 231 14.86 -18.44 -7.09
N GLY A 232 13.69 -18.88 -7.54
CA GLY A 232 13.43 -20.27 -7.90
C GLY A 232 11.94 -20.62 -7.82
N GLN A 233 11.62 -21.78 -7.25
CA GLN A 233 10.23 -22.21 -7.03
C GLN A 233 9.97 -22.61 -5.58
N VAL A 234 8.80 -22.26 -5.04
CA VAL A 234 8.36 -22.75 -3.73
C VAL A 234 6.87 -23.05 -3.69
N THR A 235 6.48 -24.08 -2.95
CA THR A 235 5.12 -24.26 -2.43
C THR A 235 5.17 -24.11 -0.92
N MET A 236 4.32 -23.27 -0.34
CA MET A 236 4.23 -23.01 1.10
C MET A 236 2.78 -23.21 1.55
N LEU A 237 2.53 -24.18 2.43
CA LEU A 237 1.22 -24.42 3.05
C LEU A 237 1.30 -24.23 4.56
N ALA A 238 0.30 -23.55 5.14
CA ALA A 238 0.11 -23.39 6.60
C ALA A 238 1.32 -22.80 7.37
N CYS A 239 2.28 -22.21 6.65
CA CYS A 239 3.51 -21.68 7.22
C CYS A 239 3.31 -20.33 7.95
N ARG A 240 4.14 -20.07 8.95
CA ARG A 240 4.21 -18.78 9.66
C ARG A 240 5.57 -18.14 9.42
N VAL A 241 5.60 -16.89 8.98
CA VAL A 241 6.84 -16.14 8.71
C VAL A 241 6.78 -14.80 9.42
N HIS A 242 7.60 -14.62 10.45
CA HIS A 242 7.49 -13.45 11.32
C HIS A 242 8.79 -12.89 11.87
N ASP A 243 8.71 -11.60 12.23
CA ASP A 243 9.81 -10.81 12.82
C ASP A 243 11.09 -10.76 11.97
N ALA A 244 10.99 -10.92 10.64
CA ALA A 244 12.13 -10.73 9.74
C ALA A 244 12.61 -9.27 9.75
N GLY A 245 13.93 -9.07 9.73
CA GLY A 245 14.56 -7.76 9.71
C GLY A 245 14.23 -6.96 8.45
N SER A 246 14.21 -7.62 7.30
CA SER A 246 13.77 -7.08 6.02
C SER A 246 12.40 -7.68 5.65
N VAL A 247 12.26 -8.25 4.45
CA VAL A 247 10.98 -8.79 3.96
C VAL A 247 10.62 -10.15 4.58
N GLY A 248 9.35 -10.35 4.93
CA GLY A 248 8.83 -11.65 5.37
C GLY A 248 8.98 -12.72 4.29
N VAL A 249 8.28 -12.58 3.16
CA VAL A 249 8.40 -13.48 1.99
C VAL A 249 8.74 -12.67 0.73
N ALA A 250 9.87 -12.96 0.09
CA ALA A 250 10.35 -12.25 -1.09
C ALA A 250 10.50 -13.18 -2.31
N PHE A 251 9.88 -12.82 -3.44
CA PHE A 251 10.04 -13.47 -4.74
C PHE A 251 10.86 -12.57 -5.68
N ARG A 252 11.94 -13.11 -6.26
CA ARG A 252 12.95 -12.39 -7.06
C ARG A 252 13.48 -13.27 -8.21
N GLY A 253 14.22 -12.70 -9.16
CA GLY A 253 14.83 -13.44 -10.28
C GLY A 253 13.87 -14.25 -11.16
N GLY A 254 12.66 -13.76 -11.42
CA GLY A 254 11.64 -14.50 -12.18
C GLY A 254 10.99 -15.66 -11.42
N ALA A 255 11.08 -15.66 -10.09
CA ALA A 255 10.56 -16.73 -9.25
C ALA A 255 9.04 -16.91 -9.35
N ARG A 256 8.61 -18.13 -9.02
CA ARG A 256 7.20 -18.53 -8.97
C ARG A 256 6.92 -19.37 -7.74
N GLY A 257 5.66 -19.48 -7.36
CA GLY A 257 5.28 -20.36 -6.27
C GLY A 257 3.82 -20.25 -5.89
N LEU A 258 3.39 -21.16 -5.02
CA LEU A 258 2.11 -21.12 -4.33
C LEU A 258 2.37 -20.88 -2.85
N VAL A 259 1.72 -19.87 -2.28
CA VAL A 259 1.71 -19.60 -0.84
C VAL A 259 0.26 -19.64 -0.39
N GLU A 260 -0.13 -20.66 0.38
CA GLU A 260 -1.51 -20.95 0.74
C GLU A 260 -1.68 -21.11 2.26
N ASP A 261 -2.72 -20.49 2.81
CA ASP A 261 -3.05 -20.49 4.25
C ASP A 261 -1.90 -20.02 5.18
N CYS A 262 -0.95 -19.25 4.66
CA CYS A 262 0.19 -18.71 5.43
C CYS A 262 -0.15 -17.44 6.22
N ASP A 263 0.57 -17.22 7.32
CA ASP A 263 0.51 -16.01 8.16
C ASP A 263 1.88 -15.33 8.14
N VAL A 264 1.95 -14.13 7.55
CA VAL A 264 3.17 -13.32 7.36
C VAL A 264 3.02 -12.05 8.18
N ALA A 265 3.80 -11.89 9.27
CA ALA A 265 3.56 -10.81 10.23
C ALA A 265 4.78 -10.24 10.96
N GLY A 266 4.72 -8.99 11.43
CA GLY A 266 5.78 -8.38 12.27
C GLY A 266 7.09 -8.09 11.52
N ASN A 267 7.08 -8.12 10.19
CA ASN A 267 8.28 -8.02 9.38
C ASN A 267 8.66 -6.56 9.08
N GLY A 268 9.92 -6.38 8.68
CA GLY A 268 10.50 -5.09 8.31
C GLY A 268 11.06 -4.30 9.49
N ARG A 269 11.72 -4.99 10.43
CA ARG A 269 12.22 -4.41 11.69
C ARG A 269 13.47 -3.52 11.53
N LEU A 270 14.08 -3.47 10.34
CA LEU A 270 15.24 -2.64 10.01
C LEU A 270 14.82 -1.37 9.26
N GLU A 271 15.59 -0.28 9.44
CA GLU A 271 15.45 0.91 8.60
C GLU A 271 15.61 0.54 7.11
N ARG A 272 14.66 0.98 6.28
CA ARG A 272 14.55 0.67 4.83
C ARG A 272 14.16 -0.77 4.47
N ALA A 273 13.52 -1.51 5.37
CA ALA A 273 12.84 -2.75 4.98
C ALA A 273 11.75 -2.48 3.92
N LEU A 274 11.52 -3.44 3.01
CA LEU A 274 10.65 -3.26 1.83
C LEU A 274 9.22 -3.82 2.00
N GLY A 275 8.83 -4.19 3.23
CA GLY A 275 7.48 -4.65 3.59
C GLY A 275 7.36 -6.12 3.99
N SER A 276 6.12 -6.62 4.15
CA SER A 276 5.86 -8.00 4.58
C SER A 276 5.99 -9.03 3.45
N VAL A 277 5.51 -8.70 2.25
CA VAL A 277 5.67 -9.50 1.03
C VAL A 277 6.24 -8.63 -0.09
N GLN A 278 7.25 -9.13 -0.79
CA GLN A 278 7.82 -8.49 -1.97
C GLN A 278 7.76 -9.42 -3.19
N VAL A 279 7.35 -8.88 -4.33
CA VAL A 279 7.40 -9.55 -5.64
C VAL A 279 8.11 -8.65 -6.64
N ALA A 280 9.34 -9.01 -6.99
CA ALA A 280 10.23 -8.18 -7.80
C ALA A 280 10.91 -8.99 -8.92
N GLU A 281 11.61 -8.28 -9.80
CA GLU A 281 12.52 -8.87 -10.81
C GLU A 281 11.81 -9.87 -11.75
N GLY A 282 10.62 -9.53 -12.26
CA GLY A 282 9.87 -10.33 -13.22
C GLY A 282 9.18 -11.58 -12.65
N SER A 283 9.01 -11.64 -11.33
CA SER A 283 8.40 -12.77 -10.63
C SER A 283 6.87 -12.85 -10.85
N ASP A 284 6.30 -14.05 -10.63
CA ASP A 284 4.86 -14.32 -10.82
C ASP A 284 4.35 -15.41 -9.83
N PRO A 285 4.26 -15.10 -8.52
CA PRO A 285 3.76 -16.01 -7.49
C PRO A 285 2.24 -15.94 -7.32
N VAL A 286 1.67 -16.97 -6.68
CA VAL A 286 0.26 -17.04 -6.28
C VAL A 286 0.18 -17.11 -4.75
N PHE A 287 -0.48 -16.14 -4.14
CA PHE A 287 -0.86 -16.13 -2.73
C PHE A 287 -2.36 -16.41 -2.61
N ARG A 288 -2.75 -17.33 -1.73
CA ARG A 288 -4.14 -17.75 -1.53
C ARG A 288 -4.47 -17.84 -0.05
N SER A 289 -5.60 -17.28 0.37
CA SER A 289 -6.10 -17.35 1.76
C SER A 289 -5.11 -16.86 2.84
N CYS A 290 -4.04 -16.15 2.44
CA CYS A 290 -2.98 -15.71 3.36
C CYS A 290 -3.40 -14.50 4.21
N ARG A 291 -2.83 -14.41 5.40
CA ARG A 291 -2.86 -13.21 6.25
C ARG A 291 -1.50 -12.53 6.19
N ILE A 292 -1.47 -11.26 5.79
CA ILE A 292 -0.26 -10.44 5.62
C ILE A 292 -0.46 -9.20 6.49
N ARG A 293 0.11 -9.17 7.69
CA ARG A 293 -0.37 -8.25 8.74
C ARG A 293 0.71 -7.66 9.63
N VAL A 294 0.51 -6.45 10.15
CA VAL A 294 1.42 -5.83 11.14
C VAL A 294 2.86 -5.68 10.63
N GLY A 295 3.04 -4.95 9.52
CA GLY A 295 4.35 -4.57 8.99
C GLY A 295 4.75 -3.15 9.40
N GLN A 296 6.05 -2.90 9.55
CA GLN A 296 6.59 -1.57 9.85
C GLN A 296 6.61 -0.62 8.62
N ASP A 297 6.36 -1.15 7.42
CA ASP A 297 6.27 -0.38 6.18
C ASP A 297 5.15 -0.95 5.29
N VAL A 298 5.45 -1.41 4.07
CA VAL A 298 4.47 -1.91 3.10
C VAL A 298 3.92 -3.30 3.48
N GLY A 299 2.64 -3.56 3.19
CA GLY A 299 2.07 -4.92 3.28
C GLY A 299 2.55 -5.84 2.15
N VAL A 300 2.14 -5.52 0.92
CA VAL A 300 2.53 -6.21 -0.33
C VAL A 300 3.13 -5.20 -1.29
N SER A 301 4.39 -5.39 -1.67
CA SER A 301 5.08 -4.59 -2.70
C SER A 301 5.27 -5.41 -3.97
N VAL A 302 4.89 -4.87 -5.13
CA VAL A 302 5.10 -5.48 -6.46
C VAL A 302 5.80 -4.48 -7.38
N GLU A 303 6.90 -4.89 -8.02
CA GLU A 303 7.73 -4.01 -8.86
C GLU A 303 8.25 -4.78 -10.09
N GLY A 304 8.05 -4.25 -11.30
CA GLY A 304 8.46 -4.88 -12.57
C GLY A 304 7.96 -6.34 -12.75
N SER A 305 6.84 -6.69 -12.10
CA SER A 305 6.44 -8.07 -11.83
C SER A 305 4.91 -8.24 -11.88
N ARG A 306 4.48 -9.51 -11.94
CA ARG A 306 3.08 -9.91 -11.77
C ARG A 306 2.90 -10.59 -10.42
N GLY A 307 1.75 -11.22 -10.24
CA GLY A 307 1.41 -12.04 -9.08
C GLY A 307 -0.11 -12.14 -8.98
N THR A 308 -0.60 -13.19 -8.34
CA THR A 308 -2.03 -13.34 -8.02
C THR A 308 -2.22 -13.44 -6.52
N PHE A 309 -3.08 -12.61 -5.96
CA PHE A 309 -3.49 -12.65 -4.56
C PHE A 309 -5.00 -12.96 -4.53
N ASP A 310 -5.39 -14.05 -3.87
CA ASP A 310 -6.74 -14.62 -3.92
C ASP A 310 -7.26 -14.88 -2.49
N ARG A 311 -8.29 -14.14 -2.06
CA ARG A 311 -8.83 -14.16 -0.68
C ARG A 311 -7.79 -13.84 0.41
N CYS A 312 -6.81 -13.00 0.12
CA CYS A 312 -5.82 -12.56 1.10
C CYS A 312 -6.36 -11.44 2.00
N GLN A 313 -5.96 -11.45 3.28
CA GLN A 313 -6.20 -10.37 4.24
C GLN A 313 -4.90 -9.59 4.44
N ILE A 314 -4.91 -8.29 4.19
CA ILE A 314 -3.72 -7.42 4.21
C ILE A 314 -4.00 -6.22 5.12
N SER A 315 -3.46 -6.21 6.34
CA SER A 315 -3.87 -5.19 7.33
C SER A 315 -2.86 -4.78 8.41
N GLY A 316 -3.07 -3.60 9.01
CA GLY A 316 -2.28 -3.13 10.15
C GLY A 316 -0.85 -2.71 9.79
N HIS A 317 -0.61 -2.26 8.56
CA HIS A 317 0.70 -1.82 8.06
C HIS A 317 0.86 -0.31 8.25
N LEU A 318 2.05 0.17 8.60
CA LEU A 318 2.29 1.61 8.77
C LEU A 318 2.30 2.34 7.41
N GLY A 319 2.95 1.74 6.40
CA GLY A 319 2.93 2.20 5.01
C GLY A 319 1.69 1.73 4.24
N PRO A 320 1.72 1.78 2.90
CA PRO A 320 0.65 1.23 2.06
C PRO A 320 0.42 -0.27 2.31
N ALA A 321 -0.82 -0.73 2.41
CA ALA A 321 -1.09 -2.18 2.46
C ALA A 321 -0.71 -2.85 1.14
N ILE A 322 -0.97 -2.20 0.01
CA ILE A 322 -0.53 -2.64 -1.32
C ILE A 322 0.21 -1.48 -1.99
N LEU A 323 1.44 -1.71 -2.46
CA LEU A 323 2.24 -0.79 -3.27
C LEU A 323 2.55 -1.43 -4.62
N LEU A 324 2.11 -0.79 -5.70
CA LEU A 324 2.42 -1.18 -7.08
C LEU A 324 3.44 -0.19 -7.65
N GLY A 325 4.69 -0.63 -7.78
CA GLY A 325 5.78 0.13 -8.37
C GLY A 325 5.80 0.07 -9.91
N GLU A 326 6.82 0.68 -10.50
CA GLU A 326 6.97 0.76 -11.96
C GLU A 326 6.89 -0.63 -12.63
N GLY A 327 6.10 -0.73 -13.71
CA GLY A 327 5.93 -1.97 -14.46
C GLY A 327 5.23 -3.12 -13.73
N ALA A 328 4.65 -2.88 -12.55
CA ALA A 328 3.81 -3.87 -11.87
C ALA A 328 2.50 -4.11 -12.65
N ASP A 329 2.07 -5.37 -12.72
CA ASP A 329 0.75 -5.77 -13.25
C ASP A 329 0.18 -7.02 -12.50
N PRO A 330 0.02 -6.96 -11.16
CA PRO A 330 -0.56 -8.06 -10.38
C PRO A 330 -2.09 -8.09 -10.44
N THR A 331 -2.67 -9.19 -9.99
CA THR A 331 -4.12 -9.35 -9.81
C THR A 331 -4.47 -9.68 -8.36
N PHE A 332 -5.41 -8.93 -7.78
CA PHE A 332 -6.02 -9.19 -6.48
C PHE A 332 -7.49 -9.60 -6.67
N ARG A 333 -7.94 -10.67 -6.01
CA ARG A 333 -9.33 -11.16 -6.07
C ARG A 333 -9.86 -11.46 -4.68
N ASP A 334 -11.06 -10.97 -4.39
CA ASP A 334 -11.77 -11.24 -3.13
C ASP A 334 -10.93 -10.91 -1.87
N CYS A 335 -9.94 -10.01 -2.00
CA CYS A 335 -9.01 -9.63 -0.95
C CYS A 335 -9.62 -8.57 -0.01
N ASP A 336 -9.13 -8.54 1.22
CA ASP A 336 -9.52 -7.60 2.26
C ASP A 336 -8.31 -6.76 2.66
N VAL A 337 -8.41 -5.43 2.56
CA VAL A 337 -7.32 -4.47 2.74
C VAL A 337 -7.74 -3.43 3.78
N SER A 338 -7.07 -3.40 4.94
CA SER A 338 -7.56 -2.58 6.05
C SER A 338 -6.53 -2.05 7.04
N ASP A 339 -6.98 -1.09 7.84
CA ASP A 339 -6.31 -0.65 9.07
C ASP A 339 -4.86 -0.17 8.86
N THR A 340 -4.56 0.44 7.71
CA THR A 340 -3.23 0.99 7.44
C THR A 340 -3.06 2.39 8.04
N GLY A 341 -1.88 2.66 8.60
CA GLY A 341 -1.45 3.99 9.02
C GLY A 341 -0.43 3.99 10.15
N GLY A 342 0.47 4.97 10.10
CA GLY A 342 1.31 5.39 11.23
C GLY A 342 0.92 6.79 11.74
N GLU A 343 1.87 7.50 12.33
CA GLU A 343 1.63 8.75 13.05
C GLU A 343 1.42 9.96 12.11
N ASP A 344 2.05 9.99 10.93
CA ASP A 344 1.93 11.07 9.93
C ASP A 344 0.69 10.88 9.04
N GLU A 345 -0.17 11.90 8.87
CA GLU A 345 -1.38 11.86 8.02
C GLU A 345 -1.16 11.40 6.56
N GLN A 346 0.08 11.50 6.06
CA GLN A 346 0.45 11.00 4.73
C GLN A 346 0.65 9.47 4.69
N GLN A 347 0.68 8.81 5.85
CA GLN A 347 0.77 7.36 6.01
C GLN A 347 -0.61 6.72 6.16
N GLY A 348 -0.74 5.47 5.71
CA GLY A 348 -1.98 4.69 5.81
C GLY A 348 -2.86 4.77 4.57
N ILE A 349 -2.28 4.42 3.42
CA ILE A 349 -2.99 4.25 2.16
C ILE A 349 -3.34 2.76 1.98
N GLY A 350 -4.56 2.45 1.55
CA GLY A 350 -4.96 1.06 1.29
C GLY A 350 -4.21 0.48 0.09
N ILE A 351 -4.37 1.11 -1.07
CA ILE A 351 -3.70 0.73 -2.32
C ILE A 351 -2.99 1.96 -2.90
N TRP A 352 -1.67 1.88 -3.09
CA TRP A 352 -0.88 2.85 -3.82
C TRP A 352 -0.52 2.29 -5.20
N VAL A 353 -0.88 3.00 -6.25
CA VAL A 353 -0.54 2.66 -7.64
C VAL A 353 0.39 3.71 -8.20
N GLY A 354 1.66 3.33 -8.37
CA GLY A 354 2.72 4.21 -8.82
C GLY A 354 2.72 4.49 -10.33
N ARG A 355 3.66 5.32 -10.77
CA ARG A 355 3.84 5.69 -12.19
C ARG A 355 3.98 4.46 -13.10
N GLY A 356 3.22 4.44 -14.19
CA GLY A 356 3.18 3.34 -15.16
C GLY A 356 2.69 1.99 -14.61
N ALA A 357 2.34 1.90 -13.32
CA ALA A 357 1.88 0.68 -12.69
C ALA A 357 0.43 0.39 -13.09
N ARG A 358 0.13 -0.89 -13.23
CA ARG A 358 -1.20 -1.45 -13.45
C ARG A 358 -1.54 -2.40 -12.32
N GLY A 359 -2.80 -2.79 -12.26
CA GLY A 359 -3.23 -3.87 -11.39
C GLY A 359 -4.71 -4.12 -11.57
N LEU A 360 -5.11 -5.39 -11.52
CA LEU A 360 -6.51 -5.78 -11.57
C LEU A 360 -7.00 -6.14 -10.17
N PHE A 361 -8.04 -5.46 -9.68
CA PHE A 361 -8.70 -5.76 -8.43
C PHE A 361 -10.15 -6.18 -8.72
N GLU A 362 -10.54 -7.38 -8.31
CA GLU A 362 -11.89 -7.91 -8.53
C GLU A 362 -12.54 -8.31 -7.20
N ARG A 363 -13.66 -7.68 -6.83
CA ARG A 363 -14.41 -7.92 -5.57
C ARG A 363 -13.60 -7.68 -4.29
N CYS A 364 -12.57 -6.84 -4.34
CA CYS A 364 -11.77 -6.49 -3.17
C CYS A 364 -12.51 -5.51 -2.25
N ARG A 365 -12.30 -5.64 -0.94
CA ARG A 365 -12.76 -4.71 0.10
C ARG A 365 -11.57 -3.93 0.62
N VAL A 366 -11.67 -2.61 0.61
CA VAL A 366 -10.62 -1.67 1.06
C VAL A 366 -11.25 -0.74 2.10
N HIS A 367 -10.85 -0.83 3.37
CA HIS A 367 -11.56 -0.08 4.41
C HIS A 367 -10.76 0.28 5.66
N HIS A 368 -11.17 1.36 6.34
CA HIS A 368 -10.55 1.82 7.60
C HIS A 368 -9.06 2.19 7.44
N ASN A 369 -8.67 2.64 6.25
CA ASN A 369 -7.31 3.11 5.95
C ASN A 369 -7.22 4.60 6.27
N ARG A 370 -6.19 5.01 7.03
CA ARG A 370 -6.13 6.31 7.70
C ARG A 370 -6.08 7.53 6.77
N SER A 371 -5.59 7.37 5.54
CA SER A 371 -5.46 8.44 4.54
C SER A 371 -6.36 8.18 3.33
N GLU A 372 -5.90 7.42 2.35
CA GLU A 372 -6.59 7.20 1.07
C GLU A 372 -6.90 5.71 0.87
N GLY A 373 -8.09 5.37 0.34
CA GLY A 373 -8.43 3.99 -0.01
C GLY A 373 -7.63 3.50 -1.22
N LEU A 374 -7.61 4.31 -2.29
CA LEU A 374 -6.82 4.12 -3.50
C LEU A 374 -6.13 5.43 -3.89
N HIS A 375 -4.80 5.42 -3.91
CA HIS A 375 -3.96 6.46 -4.49
C HIS A 375 -3.49 6.05 -5.89
N VAL A 376 -3.60 6.94 -6.88
CA VAL A 376 -3.10 6.73 -8.25
C VAL A 376 -2.19 7.89 -8.66
N GLU A 377 -0.91 7.59 -8.81
CA GLU A 377 0.11 8.50 -9.31
C GLU A 377 -0.04 8.81 -10.82
N PRO A 378 0.64 9.84 -11.34
CA PRO A 378 0.59 10.18 -12.77
C PRO A 378 1.00 8.98 -13.63
N THR A 379 0.25 8.69 -14.70
CA THR A 379 0.38 7.51 -15.59
C THR A 379 0.03 6.16 -14.97
N GLY A 380 -0.41 6.10 -13.71
CA GLY A 380 -0.97 4.89 -13.12
C GLY A 380 -2.33 4.53 -13.73
N ASP A 381 -2.52 3.25 -14.07
CA ASP A 381 -3.74 2.72 -14.71
C ASP A 381 -4.22 1.41 -14.05
N PRO A 382 -4.71 1.46 -12.80
CA PRO A 382 -5.36 0.31 -12.16
C PRO A 382 -6.76 0.08 -12.72
N THR A 383 -7.22 -1.17 -12.74
CA THR A 383 -8.60 -1.54 -13.02
C THR A 383 -9.23 -2.20 -11.79
N LEU A 384 -10.29 -1.59 -11.25
CA LEU A 384 -11.10 -2.14 -10.16
C LEU A 384 -12.48 -2.56 -10.69
N ARG A 385 -12.97 -3.72 -10.27
CA ARG A 385 -14.28 -4.27 -10.63
C ARG A 385 -15.00 -4.81 -9.41
N ASP A 386 -16.24 -4.38 -9.20
CA ASP A 386 -17.10 -4.84 -8.10
C ASP A 386 -16.45 -4.64 -6.71
N CYS A 387 -15.48 -3.74 -6.60
CA CYS A 387 -14.76 -3.45 -5.35
C CYS A 387 -15.52 -2.49 -4.45
N THR A 388 -15.31 -2.59 -3.14
CA THR A 388 -15.84 -1.65 -2.15
C THR A 388 -14.69 -0.92 -1.46
N ILE A 389 -14.69 0.41 -1.52
CA ILE A 389 -13.77 1.29 -0.80
C ILE A 389 -14.56 2.09 0.23
N ARG A 390 -14.19 2.08 1.52
CA ARG A 390 -14.93 2.86 2.52
C ARG A 390 -14.12 3.28 3.75
N ALA A 391 -14.66 4.22 4.52
CA ALA A 391 -14.12 4.61 5.83
C ALA A 391 -12.62 5.02 5.77
N SER A 392 -12.29 5.85 4.78
CA SER A 392 -10.99 6.53 4.62
C SER A 392 -11.20 8.04 4.53
N GLN A 393 -10.15 8.86 4.57
CA GLN A 393 -10.34 10.30 4.37
C GLN A 393 -10.74 10.58 2.92
N ILE A 394 -9.99 10.02 1.98
CA ILE A 394 -10.34 10.02 0.55
C ILE A 394 -10.60 8.57 0.12
N GLY A 395 -11.68 8.32 -0.60
CA GLY A 395 -11.94 6.99 -1.17
C GLY A 395 -10.95 6.68 -2.28
N VAL A 396 -10.97 7.49 -3.34
CA VAL A 396 -10.08 7.39 -4.49
C VAL A 396 -9.45 8.76 -4.77
N ARG A 397 -8.13 8.81 -4.92
CA ARG A 397 -7.41 10.01 -5.37
C ARG A 397 -6.60 9.69 -6.62
N ALA A 398 -6.78 10.50 -7.65
CA ALA A 398 -6.05 10.43 -8.91
C ALA A 398 -5.33 11.77 -9.14
N VAL A 399 -4.01 11.73 -9.35
CA VAL A 399 -3.17 12.94 -9.41
C VAL A 399 -2.31 12.94 -10.68
N GLY A 400 -2.19 14.09 -11.34
CA GLY A 400 -1.44 14.20 -12.60
C GLY A 400 -2.11 13.41 -13.72
N GLU A 401 -1.34 12.84 -14.64
CA GLU A 401 -1.87 12.04 -15.76
C GLU A 401 -2.38 10.63 -15.36
N ALA A 402 -3.03 10.49 -14.21
CA ALA A 402 -3.62 9.24 -13.72
C ALA A 402 -4.89 8.84 -14.51
N LEU A 403 -5.02 7.57 -14.89
CA LEU A 403 -6.06 7.07 -15.83
C LEU A 403 -7.08 6.09 -15.21
N GLY A 404 -6.88 5.68 -13.95
CA GLY A 404 -7.49 4.49 -13.35
C GLY A 404 -9.00 4.26 -13.60
N ARG A 405 -9.35 2.99 -13.80
CA ARG A 405 -10.66 2.53 -14.26
C ARG A 405 -11.42 1.80 -13.16
N LEU A 406 -12.59 2.30 -12.78
CA LEU A 406 -13.44 1.69 -11.75
C LEU A 406 -14.78 1.30 -12.39
N LEU A 407 -15.19 0.03 -12.24
CA LEU A 407 -16.43 -0.50 -12.81
C LEU A 407 -17.27 -1.17 -11.71
N ALA A 408 -18.53 -0.75 -11.58
CA ALA A 408 -19.47 -1.24 -10.57
C ALA A 408 -18.95 -1.16 -9.11
N CYS A 409 -18.04 -0.23 -8.83
CA CYS A 409 -17.44 -0.07 -7.50
C CYS A 409 -18.37 0.72 -6.55
N THR A 410 -18.32 0.37 -5.27
CA THR A 410 -18.93 1.17 -4.20
C THR A 410 -17.85 1.97 -3.47
N ILE A 411 -18.06 3.27 -3.29
CA ILE A 411 -17.15 4.16 -2.57
C ILE A 411 -17.96 4.92 -1.53
N ALA A 412 -17.73 4.66 -0.24
CA ALA A 412 -18.63 5.14 0.82
C ALA A 412 -17.91 5.68 2.06
N GLU A 413 -18.65 6.41 2.91
CA GLU A 413 -18.21 6.76 4.27
C GLU A 413 -16.88 7.59 4.30
N ALA A 414 -16.60 8.35 3.24
CA ALA A 414 -15.33 9.09 3.10
C ALA A 414 -15.33 10.41 3.90
N SER A 415 -14.35 10.62 4.78
CA SER A 415 -14.40 11.78 5.68
C SER A 415 -14.19 13.12 4.97
N LYS A 416 -13.42 13.15 3.86
CA LYS A 416 -13.17 14.31 2.98
C LYS A 416 -13.86 14.16 1.61
N ALA A 417 -13.54 13.14 0.82
CA ALA A 417 -14.13 12.99 -0.53
C ALA A 417 -14.20 11.52 -0.96
N CYS A 418 -15.27 11.11 -1.65
CA CYS A 418 -15.33 9.76 -2.21
C CYS A 418 -14.34 9.62 -3.37
N VAL A 419 -14.30 10.59 -4.29
CA VAL A 419 -13.35 10.65 -5.40
C VAL A 419 -12.77 12.06 -5.55
N THR A 420 -11.46 12.15 -5.69
CA THR A 420 -10.73 13.40 -5.98
C THR A 420 -9.84 13.22 -7.20
N CYS A 421 -9.94 14.14 -8.17
CA CYS A 421 -9.17 14.15 -9.42
C CYS A 421 -8.41 15.48 -9.52
N GLU A 422 -7.07 15.43 -9.54
CA GLU A 422 -6.19 16.60 -9.44
C GLU A 422 -5.22 16.70 -10.64
N SER A 423 -4.95 17.93 -11.08
CA SER A 423 -3.77 18.29 -11.89
C SER A 423 -3.62 17.54 -13.22
N GLY A 424 -4.71 17.39 -13.97
CA GLY A 424 -4.75 16.72 -15.27
C GLY A 424 -5.31 15.29 -15.26
N ALA A 425 -5.75 14.81 -14.09
CA ALA A 425 -6.26 13.46 -13.89
C ALA A 425 -7.48 13.15 -14.77
N ASP A 426 -7.51 11.93 -15.29
CA ASP A 426 -8.49 11.45 -16.26
C ASP A 426 -8.98 10.03 -15.93
N PRO A 427 -9.41 9.75 -14.68
CA PRO A 427 -9.95 8.44 -14.32
C PRO A 427 -11.31 8.20 -14.97
N ALA A 428 -11.64 6.93 -15.18
CA ALA A 428 -12.92 6.50 -15.76
C ALA A 428 -13.74 5.67 -14.76
N LEU A 429 -14.87 6.20 -14.30
CA LEU A 429 -15.80 5.52 -13.41
C LEU A 429 -17.08 5.13 -14.18
N ASN A 430 -17.48 3.87 -14.12
CA ASN A 430 -18.68 3.36 -14.78
C ASN A 430 -19.55 2.55 -13.81
N ALA A 431 -20.83 2.92 -13.70
CA ALA A 431 -21.83 2.29 -12.82
C ALA A 431 -21.43 2.25 -11.33
N CYS A 432 -20.58 3.18 -10.89
CA CYS A 432 -20.13 3.26 -9.50
C CYS A 432 -21.18 3.91 -8.60
N SER A 433 -21.24 3.49 -7.33
CA SER A 433 -22.12 4.08 -6.31
C SER A 433 -21.28 4.78 -5.24
N LEU A 434 -21.50 6.08 -5.08
CA LEU A 434 -20.79 6.95 -4.14
C LEU A 434 -21.77 7.45 -3.08
N SER A 435 -21.48 7.23 -1.80
CA SER A 435 -22.37 7.68 -0.71
C SER A 435 -21.69 8.10 0.59
N ASP A 436 -22.41 8.84 1.42
CA ASP A 436 -22.08 9.11 2.83
C ASP A 436 -20.73 9.82 3.07
N GLY A 437 -20.18 10.47 2.04
CA GLY A 437 -18.95 11.28 2.10
C GLY A 437 -19.20 12.73 2.52
N THR A 438 -18.14 13.57 2.56
CA THR A 438 -18.35 15.04 2.53
C THR A 438 -18.62 15.50 1.11
N VAL A 439 -17.69 15.30 0.19
CA VAL A 439 -17.88 15.51 -1.26
C VAL A 439 -17.98 14.15 -1.97
N GLY A 440 -18.83 14.07 -3.00
CA GLY A 440 -18.91 12.88 -3.86
C GLY A 440 -17.72 12.82 -4.81
N ILE A 441 -17.69 13.69 -5.81
CA ILE A 441 -16.62 13.76 -6.81
C ILE A 441 -16.08 15.19 -6.89
N GLY A 442 -14.80 15.38 -6.58
CA GLY A 442 -14.08 16.64 -6.77
C GLY A 442 -13.15 16.59 -7.98
N CYS A 443 -13.28 17.54 -8.90
CA CYS A 443 -12.44 17.71 -10.08
C CYS A 443 -11.71 19.06 -10.02
N PHE A 444 -10.38 19.01 -9.87
CA PHE A 444 -9.49 20.17 -9.75
C PHE A 444 -8.45 20.14 -10.89
N ASP A 445 -8.62 21.04 -11.86
CA ASP A 445 -7.93 21.03 -13.17
C ASP A 445 -7.85 19.64 -13.83
N SER A 446 -8.96 18.90 -13.89
CA SER A 446 -9.02 17.50 -14.32
C SER A 446 -10.15 17.18 -15.30
N ARG A 447 -10.06 16.03 -16.00
CA ARG A 447 -10.90 15.67 -17.16
C ARG A 447 -11.85 14.48 -16.96
N GLY A 448 -11.74 13.79 -15.82
CA GLY A 448 -12.31 12.45 -15.59
C GLY A 448 -13.73 12.20 -16.14
N THR A 449 -13.95 10.94 -16.56
CA THR A 449 -15.21 10.49 -17.18
C THR A 449 -16.02 9.65 -16.21
N PHE A 450 -17.29 10.01 -16.01
CA PHE A 450 -18.19 9.40 -15.04
C PHE A 450 -19.49 8.99 -15.76
N THR A 451 -19.74 7.70 -15.90
CA THR A 451 -20.90 7.17 -16.65
C THR A 451 -21.79 6.30 -15.77
N ALA A 452 -23.10 6.55 -15.79
CA ALA A 452 -24.11 5.79 -15.03
C ALA A 452 -23.84 5.71 -13.51
N CYS A 453 -23.06 6.65 -12.95
CA CYS A 453 -22.72 6.67 -11.53
C CYS A 453 -23.89 7.20 -10.69
N ARG A 454 -24.04 6.68 -9.46
CA ARG A 454 -24.94 7.23 -8.43
C ARG A 454 -24.13 7.96 -7.39
N ILE A 455 -24.51 9.19 -7.06
CA ILE A 455 -23.83 10.07 -6.11
C ILE A 455 -24.89 10.64 -5.16
N SER A 456 -24.87 10.23 -3.89
CA SER A 456 -25.96 10.57 -2.98
C SER A 456 -25.60 10.57 -1.50
N GLY A 457 -26.31 11.39 -0.71
CA GLY A 457 -26.10 11.43 0.75
C GLY A 457 -24.80 12.10 1.17
N MET A 458 -24.22 12.95 0.32
CA MET A 458 -23.02 13.72 0.65
C MET A 458 -23.38 14.81 1.67
N ARG A 459 -22.54 14.97 2.70
CA ARG A 459 -22.68 15.99 3.76
C ARG A 459 -22.43 17.42 3.27
N ASP A 460 -21.81 17.56 2.10
CA ASP A 460 -21.70 18.79 1.34
C ASP A 460 -22.32 18.55 -0.06
N THR A 461 -21.50 18.48 -1.11
CA THR A 461 -21.95 18.56 -2.50
C THR A 461 -21.69 17.25 -3.25
N GLY A 462 -22.60 16.87 -4.15
CA GLY A 462 -22.47 15.67 -4.96
C GLY A 462 -21.24 15.72 -5.88
N VAL A 463 -21.15 16.75 -6.73
CA VAL A 463 -20.03 16.96 -7.65
C VAL A 463 -19.50 18.39 -7.52
N GLN A 464 -18.19 18.54 -7.32
CA GLN A 464 -17.49 19.82 -7.31
C GLN A 464 -16.51 19.88 -8.50
N VAL A 465 -16.53 20.99 -9.24
CA VAL A 465 -15.59 21.27 -10.33
C VAL A 465 -14.95 22.65 -10.11
N SER A 466 -13.61 22.68 -10.01
CA SER A 466 -12.79 23.89 -9.85
C SER A 466 -11.57 23.85 -10.79
N GLY A 467 -11.00 25.02 -11.04
CA GLY A 467 -9.81 25.19 -11.88
C GLY A 467 -10.14 25.34 -13.36
N GLY A 468 -9.49 26.30 -14.02
CA GLY A 468 -9.80 26.70 -15.40
C GLY A 468 -9.49 25.66 -16.49
N GLN A 469 -8.79 24.57 -16.16
CA GLN A 469 -8.55 23.43 -17.06
C GLN A 469 -9.52 22.26 -16.80
N SER A 470 -10.34 22.31 -15.75
CA SER A 470 -11.30 21.25 -15.46
C SER A 470 -12.35 21.12 -16.56
N SER A 471 -12.49 19.91 -17.09
CA SER A 471 -13.44 19.58 -18.16
C SER A 471 -14.05 18.17 -18.00
N PRO A 472 -14.52 17.77 -16.79
CA PRO A 472 -15.05 16.44 -16.56
C PRO A 472 -16.33 16.14 -17.34
N GLN A 473 -16.56 14.87 -17.64
CA GLN A 473 -17.72 14.38 -18.39
C GLN A 473 -18.59 13.50 -17.51
N PHE A 474 -19.88 13.84 -17.40
CA PHE A 474 -20.88 13.10 -16.64
C PHE A 474 -22.01 12.67 -17.56
N ASP A 475 -22.12 11.37 -17.80
CA ASP A 475 -23.14 10.77 -18.66
C ASP A 475 -24.08 9.87 -17.86
N ASP A 476 -25.40 10.05 -18.03
CA ASP A 476 -26.47 9.23 -17.42
C ASP A 476 -26.36 9.04 -15.89
N CYS A 477 -25.73 9.98 -15.19
CA CYS A 477 -25.48 9.92 -13.75
C CYS A 477 -26.70 10.35 -12.90
N GLN A 478 -26.83 9.77 -11.70
CA GLN A 478 -27.85 10.13 -10.71
C GLN A 478 -27.20 10.88 -9.55
N ILE A 479 -27.58 12.13 -9.31
CA ILE A 479 -26.94 13.02 -8.32
C ILE A 479 -28.00 13.59 -7.38
N HIS A 480 -28.17 12.99 -6.20
CA HIS A 480 -29.38 13.25 -5.40
C HIS A 480 -29.23 13.20 -3.88
N GLY A 481 -30.09 13.94 -3.18
CA GLY A 481 -30.21 13.87 -1.73
C GLY A 481 -28.93 14.29 -0.98
N ASN A 482 -28.18 15.24 -1.54
CA ASN A 482 -26.99 15.81 -0.91
C ASN A 482 -27.38 17.03 -0.04
N ASP A 483 -26.59 17.30 0.99
CA ASP A 483 -26.85 18.35 2.00
C ASP A 483 -26.54 19.78 1.51
N GLN A 484 -25.84 19.94 0.40
CA GLN A 484 -25.73 21.18 -0.34
C GLN A 484 -26.25 21.01 -1.77
N PHE A 485 -25.39 21.20 -2.76
CA PHE A 485 -25.74 21.19 -4.17
C PHE A 485 -25.70 19.77 -4.74
N GLY A 486 -26.42 19.54 -5.83
CA GLY A 486 -26.14 18.35 -6.66
C GLY A 486 -24.78 18.49 -7.33
N VAL A 487 -24.60 19.58 -8.07
CA VAL A 487 -23.36 19.96 -8.75
C VAL A 487 -22.99 21.40 -8.40
N VAL A 488 -21.72 21.67 -8.15
CA VAL A 488 -21.15 23.02 -8.12
C VAL A 488 -19.96 23.13 -9.08
N ALA A 489 -19.98 24.16 -9.93
CA ALA A 489 -18.85 24.56 -10.76
C ALA A 489 -18.40 25.97 -10.35
N MET A 490 -17.12 26.14 -10.05
CA MET A 490 -16.53 27.41 -9.62
C MET A 490 -15.12 27.61 -10.17
N GLU A 491 -14.55 28.82 -10.00
CA GLU A 491 -13.14 29.14 -10.28
C GLU A 491 -12.69 28.74 -11.70
N GLY A 492 -13.47 29.15 -12.71
CA GLY A 492 -13.23 28.80 -14.11
C GLY A 492 -13.57 27.36 -14.50
N GLY A 493 -13.99 26.52 -13.54
CA GLY A 493 -14.32 25.11 -13.73
C GLY A 493 -15.33 24.87 -14.85
N GLY A 494 -14.99 23.96 -15.77
CA GLY A 494 -15.82 23.60 -16.90
C GLY A 494 -16.79 22.46 -16.60
N GLY A 495 -16.95 21.58 -17.59
CA GLY A 495 -17.63 20.28 -17.44
C GLY A 495 -18.91 20.12 -18.26
N THR A 496 -19.25 18.87 -18.55
CA THR A 496 -20.44 18.49 -19.31
C THR A 496 -21.25 17.45 -18.55
N PHE A 497 -22.57 17.64 -18.52
CA PHE A 497 -23.53 16.72 -17.93
C PHE A 497 -24.59 16.40 -18.98
N ALA A 498 -24.66 15.13 -19.40
CA ALA A 498 -25.62 14.65 -20.38
C ALA A 498 -26.47 13.52 -19.81
N GLY A 499 -27.80 13.59 -19.99
CA GLY A 499 -28.73 12.53 -19.53
C GLY A 499 -28.88 12.41 -18.00
N CYS A 500 -28.19 13.23 -17.21
CA CYS A 500 -28.15 13.12 -15.75
C CYS A 500 -29.48 13.47 -15.06
N ASP A 501 -29.79 12.77 -13.98
CA ASP A 501 -30.95 13.02 -13.10
C ASP A 501 -30.45 13.61 -11.75
N ILE A 502 -30.69 14.91 -11.55
CA ILE A 502 -30.14 15.72 -10.46
C ILE A 502 -31.28 16.22 -9.58
N PHE A 503 -31.53 15.58 -8.44
CA PHE A 503 -32.79 15.78 -7.71
C PHE A 503 -32.72 15.69 -6.18
N GLY A 504 -33.69 16.32 -5.52
CA GLY A 504 -33.86 16.17 -4.06
C GLY A 504 -32.71 16.71 -3.21
N ASN A 505 -31.82 17.53 -3.78
CA ASN A 505 -30.71 18.14 -3.05
C ASN A 505 -31.23 19.27 -2.15
N ARG A 506 -30.52 19.54 -1.04
CA ARG A 506 -30.97 20.47 0.01
C ARG A 506 -30.79 21.94 -0.38
N LEU A 507 -29.91 22.24 -1.33
CA LEU A 507 -29.78 23.53 -2.00
C LEU A 507 -30.16 23.39 -3.49
N SER A 508 -29.56 24.19 -4.37
CA SER A 508 -29.82 24.16 -5.81
C SER A 508 -29.32 22.85 -6.46
N GLY A 509 -29.99 22.41 -7.53
CA GLY A 509 -29.58 21.21 -8.27
C GLY A 509 -28.18 21.36 -8.89
N VAL A 510 -27.95 22.48 -9.57
CA VAL A 510 -26.65 22.87 -10.13
C VAL A 510 -26.37 24.34 -9.80
N LEU A 511 -25.19 24.65 -9.26
CA LEU A 511 -24.68 26.02 -9.06
C LEU A 511 -23.45 26.24 -9.94
N ILE A 512 -23.44 27.33 -10.71
CA ILE A 512 -22.32 27.69 -11.60
C ILE A 512 -21.91 29.13 -11.28
N ARG A 513 -20.64 29.33 -10.91
CA ARG A 513 -20.14 30.64 -10.44
C ARG A 513 -18.68 30.92 -10.74
N SER A 514 -18.23 32.15 -10.47
CA SER A 514 -16.81 32.53 -10.51
C SER A 514 -16.16 32.18 -11.85
N ALA A 515 -16.74 32.67 -12.96
CA ALA A 515 -16.35 32.39 -14.34
C ALA A 515 -16.38 30.91 -14.82
N ALA A 516 -16.89 29.98 -14.01
CA ALA A 516 -17.14 28.59 -14.42
C ALA A 516 -18.08 28.50 -15.64
N THR A 517 -17.90 27.48 -16.49
CA THR A 517 -18.68 27.31 -17.73
C THR A 517 -19.11 25.86 -17.93
N THR A 518 -20.37 25.56 -17.64
CA THR A 518 -20.91 24.17 -17.66
C THR A 518 -21.96 23.97 -18.76
N SER A 519 -21.97 22.79 -19.39
CA SER A 519 -23.04 22.38 -20.32
C SER A 519 -23.92 21.29 -19.70
N LEU A 520 -25.23 21.51 -19.73
CA LEU A 520 -26.28 20.62 -19.26
C LEU A 520 -27.18 20.25 -20.44
N ARG A 521 -27.27 18.95 -20.79
CA ARG A 521 -28.02 18.49 -21.96
C ARG A 521 -28.86 17.25 -21.66
N ASN A 522 -30.14 17.28 -22.03
CA ASN A 522 -31.08 16.18 -21.81
C ASN A 522 -31.22 15.77 -20.31
N CYS A 523 -30.91 16.66 -19.37
CA CYS A 523 -30.91 16.34 -17.94
C CYS A 523 -32.30 16.46 -17.32
N ALA A 524 -32.55 15.74 -16.23
CA ALA A 524 -33.70 15.94 -15.36
C ALA A 524 -33.24 16.59 -14.04
N ILE A 525 -33.42 17.90 -13.89
CA ILE A 525 -32.97 18.66 -12.72
C ILE A 525 -34.20 19.11 -11.94
N ARG A 526 -34.59 18.37 -10.89
CA ARG A 526 -35.96 18.41 -10.36
C ARG A 526 -36.03 18.29 -8.84
N GLN A 527 -37.07 18.83 -8.23
CA GLN A 527 -37.37 18.60 -6.80
C GLN A 527 -36.22 19.00 -5.84
N ASN A 528 -35.35 19.91 -6.24
CA ASN A 528 -34.32 20.51 -5.38
C ASN A 528 -34.95 21.65 -4.56
N ARG A 529 -34.42 21.91 -3.35
CA ARG A 529 -35.04 22.87 -2.41
C ARG A 529 -34.73 24.34 -2.70
N GLU A 530 -33.89 24.62 -3.69
CA GLU A 530 -33.69 25.96 -4.24
C GLU A 530 -33.97 25.96 -5.76
N ALA A 531 -33.05 26.44 -6.59
CA ALA A 531 -33.18 26.46 -8.04
C ALA A 531 -32.90 25.09 -8.66
N GLY A 532 -33.40 24.86 -9.88
CA GLY A 532 -32.88 23.79 -10.73
C GLY A 532 -31.42 24.07 -11.08
N VAL A 533 -31.18 25.21 -11.75
CA VAL A 533 -29.83 25.70 -12.08
C VAL A 533 -29.68 27.16 -11.60
N PHE A 534 -28.63 27.47 -10.85
CA PHE A 534 -28.31 28.82 -10.41
C PHE A 534 -26.98 29.27 -11.05
N PHE A 535 -27.05 30.30 -11.89
CA PHE A 535 -25.87 31.02 -12.38
C PHE A 535 -25.63 32.26 -11.52
N ASN A 536 -24.43 32.42 -10.97
CA ASN A 536 -24.07 33.53 -10.08
C ASN A 536 -22.65 34.05 -10.37
N ALA A 537 -22.38 35.34 -10.20
CA ALA A 537 -21.02 35.90 -10.19
C ALA A 537 -20.16 35.43 -11.39
N ASP A 538 -20.59 35.84 -12.58
CA ASP A 538 -19.97 35.58 -13.89
C ASP A 538 -19.92 34.10 -14.33
N GLY A 539 -20.58 33.19 -13.62
CA GLY A 539 -20.80 31.82 -14.09
C GLY A 539 -21.61 31.76 -15.39
N GLN A 540 -21.16 30.99 -16.37
CA GLN A 540 -21.76 30.87 -17.71
C GLN A 540 -22.15 29.42 -18.01
N GLY A 541 -22.88 29.19 -19.10
CA GLY A 541 -23.16 27.84 -19.52
C GLY A 541 -24.28 27.69 -20.53
N SER A 542 -24.68 26.44 -20.74
CA SER A 542 -25.80 26.07 -21.59
C SER A 542 -26.69 25.05 -20.91
N VAL A 543 -28.01 25.23 -20.98
CA VAL A 543 -29.00 24.24 -20.52
C VAL A 543 -29.93 23.91 -21.68
N SER A 544 -29.90 22.68 -22.19
CA SER A 544 -30.66 22.32 -23.39
C SER A 544 -31.44 21.00 -23.26
N SER A 545 -32.62 20.97 -23.88
CA SER A 545 -33.52 19.80 -23.92
C SER A 545 -33.79 19.14 -22.56
N SER A 546 -33.71 19.92 -21.47
CA SER A 546 -33.71 19.43 -20.09
C SER A 546 -35.03 19.69 -19.37
N ASN A 547 -35.35 18.84 -18.40
CA ASN A 547 -36.52 18.95 -17.55
C ASN A 547 -36.17 19.61 -16.21
N LEU A 548 -36.65 20.83 -15.95
CA LEU A 548 -36.24 21.65 -14.80
C LEU A 548 -37.35 21.81 -13.73
N THR A 549 -38.27 20.85 -13.65
CA THR A 549 -39.56 20.96 -12.94
C THR A 549 -39.48 20.66 -11.44
N GLY A 550 -40.29 21.33 -10.63
CA GLY A 550 -40.50 21.04 -9.20
C GLY A 550 -39.43 21.58 -8.25
N ASN A 551 -38.54 22.47 -8.72
CA ASN A 551 -37.54 23.12 -7.88
C ASN A 551 -38.13 24.36 -7.18
N ALA A 552 -37.85 24.56 -5.90
CA ALA A 552 -38.61 25.49 -5.06
C ALA A 552 -38.39 26.99 -5.38
N MET A 553 -37.20 27.39 -5.82
CA MET A 553 -36.92 28.75 -6.32
C MET A 553 -37.16 28.87 -7.84
N GLY A 554 -37.72 27.84 -8.46
CA GLY A 554 -37.94 27.76 -9.90
C GLY A 554 -36.81 27.04 -10.66
N PRO A 555 -36.97 26.87 -11.98
CA PRO A 555 -36.09 26.04 -12.80
C PRO A 555 -34.70 26.65 -13.03
N VAL A 556 -34.59 27.97 -13.18
CA VAL A 556 -33.31 28.69 -13.40
C VAL A 556 -33.32 30.01 -12.64
N VAL A 557 -32.22 30.31 -11.96
CA VAL A 557 -31.93 31.61 -11.32
C VAL A 557 -30.63 32.16 -11.90
N VAL A 558 -30.54 33.48 -12.11
CA VAL A 558 -29.38 34.14 -12.73
C VAL A 558 -29.04 35.42 -11.95
N ARG A 559 -27.79 35.58 -11.49
CA ARG A 559 -27.31 36.78 -10.77
C ARG A 559 -25.93 37.19 -11.28
N ARG A 560 -25.83 38.30 -12.03
CA ARG A 560 -24.58 38.76 -12.70
C ARG A 560 -23.98 37.65 -13.58
N SER A 561 -24.74 37.15 -14.55
CA SER A 561 -24.36 36.01 -15.41
C SER A 561 -25.16 36.07 -16.73
N ASN A 562 -24.69 35.43 -17.80
CA ASN A 562 -25.34 35.46 -19.11
C ASN A 562 -25.45 34.05 -19.76
N PRO A 563 -26.14 33.10 -19.09
CA PRO A 563 -26.25 31.72 -19.56
C PRO A 563 -27.15 31.57 -20.80
N SER A 564 -27.02 30.44 -21.47
CA SER A 564 -27.82 30.08 -22.65
C SER A 564 -28.74 28.87 -22.42
N GLY A 565 -29.84 28.75 -23.17
CA GLY A 565 -30.62 27.51 -23.14
C GLY A 565 -31.78 27.38 -24.13
N THR A 566 -32.09 26.15 -24.56
CA THR A 566 -33.11 25.89 -25.60
C THR A 566 -33.87 24.57 -25.35
N GLY A 567 -35.16 24.53 -25.67
CA GLY A 567 -35.95 23.28 -25.64
C GLY A 567 -36.23 22.70 -24.24
N ASN A 568 -36.08 23.48 -23.16
CA ASN A 568 -36.25 22.99 -21.79
C ASN A 568 -37.73 22.99 -21.35
N ARG A 569 -38.10 22.04 -20.47
CA ARG A 569 -39.42 22.00 -19.81
C ARG A 569 -39.36 22.67 -18.44
N THR A 570 -40.29 23.58 -18.18
CA THR A 570 -40.42 24.37 -16.94
C THR A 570 -41.89 24.42 -16.50
N ASP A 571 -42.15 24.57 -15.19
CA ASP A 571 -43.52 24.57 -14.63
C ASP A 571 -44.25 25.92 -14.79
N GLY A 572 -44.31 26.46 -16.01
CA GLY A 572 -45.23 27.55 -16.37
C GLY A 572 -44.94 28.95 -15.81
N VAL A 573 -43.73 29.21 -15.32
CA VAL A 573 -43.29 30.54 -14.81
C VAL A 573 -42.95 31.51 -15.97
N LYS A 574 -43.25 32.82 -15.81
CA LYS A 574 -42.98 33.94 -16.74
C LYS A 574 -42.20 35.11 -16.05
N ILE A 575 -41.69 36.09 -16.85
CA ILE A 575 -41.15 37.47 -16.53
C ILE A 575 -39.64 37.54 -16.18
N GLY A 576 -38.76 38.45 -16.71
CA GLY A 576 -38.96 39.52 -17.73
C GLY A 576 -37.71 40.17 -18.46
N HIS A 577 -37.21 39.59 -19.57
CA HIS A 577 -36.19 40.04 -20.58
C HIS A 577 -34.70 40.33 -20.15
N ARG A 578 -33.62 40.27 -20.97
CA ARG A 578 -33.39 40.09 -22.44
C ARG A 578 -32.20 39.15 -22.76
N GLY A 579 -32.41 38.21 -23.68
CA GLY A 579 -31.38 37.28 -24.21
C GLY A 579 -32.04 35.97 -24.62
N PHE A 580 -32.97 35.51 -23.78
CA PHE A 580 -34.02 34.55 -24.08
C PHE A 580 -35.37 35.26 -24.03
N THR A 581 -36.24 34.97 -24.99
CA THR A 581 -37.65 35.37 -24.91
C THR A 581 -38.33 34.61 -23.79
N GLU A 582 -38.98 35.32 -22.86
CA GLU A 582 -39.77 34.78 -21.72
C GLU A 582 -39.04 34.28 -20.45
N SER A 583 -37.76 34.59 -20.24
CA SER A 583 -37.25 35.34 -19.05
C SER A 583 -37.58 35.03 -17.56
N TRP A 584 -36.69 35.47 -16.65
CA TRP A 584 -36.66 35.17 -15.21
C TRP A 584 -36.62 36.43 -14.31
N SER A 585 -36.90 36.29 -13.00
CA SER A 585 -37.05 37.40 -12.04
C SER A 585 -35.75 37.75 -11.28
N ASP A 586 -35.42 39.04 -11.23
CA ASP A 586 -34.42 39.57 -10.29
C ASP A 586 -34.91 39.49 -8.83
N SER A 587 -34.03 39.05 -7.92
CA SER A 587 -34.18 39.29 -6.48
C SER A 587 -33.62 40.68 -6.14
N PRO A 588 -34.32 41.52 -5.36
CA PRO A 588 -33.84 42.86 -5.03
C PRO A 588 -32.54 42.84 -4.25
N GLU A 589 -31.71 43.88 -4.45
CA GLU A 589 -30.44 44.08 -3.76
C GLU A 589 -30.66 44.29 -2.25
N SER A 590 -30.40 43.25 -1.44
CA SER A 590 -30.07 43.42 -0.03
C SER A 590 -28.55 43.36 0.13
N SER A 591 -27.98 44.39 0.77
CA SER A 591 -26.53 44.50 1.02
C SER A 591 -25.99 43.45 2.00
N ASP A 592 -26.89 42.79 2.73
CA ASP A 592 -26.60 41.61 3.53
C ASP A 592 -27.12 40.38 2.78
N ASP A 593 -26.19 39.49 2.40
CA ASP A 593 -26.46 38.26 1.66
C ASP A 593 -26.49 37.06 2.65
N PRO A 594 -27.68 36.56 3.07
CA PRO A 594 -27.77 35.43 3.98
C PRO A 594 -27.31 34.10 3.37
N TYR A 595 -27.04 34.05 2.06
CA TYR A 595 -26.40 32.88 1.42
C TYR A 595 -24.88 32.86 1.65
N LEU A 596 -24.27 33.94 2.19
CA LEU A 596 -22.87 33.96 2.62
C LEU A 596 -22.66 33.50 4.07
N SER A 597 -23.63 33.70 4.97
CA SER A 597 -23.45 33.41 6.41
C SER A 597 -23.58 31.94 6.79
N GLY A 598 -24.13 31.10 5.89
CA GLY A 598 -24.15 29.64 6.01
C GLY A 598 -23.00 28.93 5.29
N LEU A 599 -22.25 29.66 4.44
CA LEU A 599 -20.98 29.17 3.90
C LEU A 599 -19.93 29.35 4.99
N ASP A 600 -19.57 28.26 5.64
CA ASP A 600 -18.42 28.22 6.54
C ASP A 600 -17.16 28.37 5.67
N HIS A 601 -16.83 29.63 5.35
CA HIS A 601 -15.81 30.00 4.35
C HIS A 601 -14.44 29.37 4.69
N GLU A 602 -14.16 29.04 5.94
CA GLU A 602 -12.95 28.33 6.34
C GLU A 602 -12.91 26.86 5.89
N ARG A 603 -14.06 26.19 5.70
CA ARG A 603 -14.13 24.75 5.29
C ARG A 603 -14.02 24.52 3.79
N LEU A 604 -14.58 25.42 2.97
CA LEU A 604 -14.43 25.35 1.52
C LEU A 604 -13.01 25.74 1.08
N HIS A 605 -12.41 26.74 1.75
CA HIS A 605 -11.04 27.15 1.46
C HIS A 605 -9.98 26.13 1.91
N THR A 606 -10.20 25.35 2.98
CA THR A 606 -9.17 24.40 3.46
C THR A 606 -8.88 23.25 2.50
N ASN A 607 -9.84 22.80 1.67
CA ASN A 607 -9.59 21.69 0.74
C ASN A 607 -9.05 22.13 -0.63
N VAL A 608 -9.45 23.30 -1.14
CA VAL A 608 -8.98 23.78 -2.46
C VAL A 608 -7.50 24.17 -2.42
N TYR A 609 -7.06 24.81 -1.33
CA TYR A 609 -5.69 25.30 -1.20
C TYR A 609 -4.64 24.19 -0.98
N PHE A 610 -5.03 22.97 -0.57
CA PHE A 610 -4.06 21.92 -0.26
C PHE A 610 -3.26 21.44 -1.48
N GLY A 611 -3.85 21.43 -2.69
CA GLY A 611 -3.15 21.05 -3.92
C GLY A 611 -2.02 22.02 -4.26
N GLU A 612 -2.35 23.32 -4.35
CA GLU A 612 -1.38 24.39 -4.63
C GLU A 612 -0.35 24.55 -3.51
N LEU A 613 -0.76 24.49 -2.23
CA LEU A 613 0.16 24.51 -1.09
C LEU A 613 1.12 23.32 -1.09
N THR A 614 0.67 22.12 -1.52
CA THR A 614 1.55 20.94 -1.63
C THR A 614 2.56 21.11 -2.76
N ALA A 615 2.14 21.66 -3.90
CA ALA A 615 3.04 21.99 -5.01
C ALA A 615 4.07 23.07 -4.61
N ILE A 616 3.64 24.16 -3.98
CA ILE A 616 4.51 25.22 -3.45
C ILE A 616 5.46 24.65 -2.39
N ALA A 617 4.98 23.82 -1.47
CA ALA A 617 5.82 23.18 -0.46
C ALA A 617 6.81 22.17 -1.06
N ALA A 618 6.49 21.50 -2.17
CA ALA A 618 7.45 20.67 -2.91
C ALA A 618 8.54 21.54 -3.57
N LEU A 619 8.14 22.62 -4.24
CA LEU A 619 9.03 23.58 -4.90
C LEU A 619 9.99 24.26 -3.91
N VAL A 620 9.49 24.66 -2.74
CA VAL A 620 10.29 25.21 -1.63
C VAL A 620 11.23 24.15 -1.04
N ARG A 621 10.79 22.90 -0.88
CA ARG A 621 11.66 21.79 -0.40
C ARG A 621 12.79 21.48 -1.37
N ASP A 622 12.52 21.44 -2.67
CA ASP A 622 13.57 21.17 -3.67
C ASP A 622 14.52 22.36 -3.86
N PHE A 623 14.03 23.60 -3.80
CA PHE A 623 14.90 24.78 -3.76
C PHE A 623 15.80 24.79 -2.51
N ALA A 624 15.24 24.48 -1.33
CA ALA A 624 16.00 24.35 -0.09
C ALA A 624 17.06 23.25 -0.19
N ARG A 625 16.72 22.06 -0.72
CA ARG A 625 17.68 20.96 -0.98
C ARG A 625 18.81 21.41 -1.90
N GLN A 626 18.51 22.07 -3.01
CA GLN A 626 19.52 22.56 -3.97
C GLN A 626 20.46 23.60 -3.34
N ARG A 627 19.92 24.54 -2.55
CA ARG A 627 20.73 25.54 -1.81
C ARG A 627 21.54 24.91 -0.67
N MET A 628 21.00 23.93 0.07
CA MET A 628 21.75 23.21 1.12
C MET A 628 22.86 22.31 0.55
N ALA A 629 22.71 21.78 -0.67
CA ALA A 629 23.78 21.09 -1.37
C ALA A 629 24.95 22.04 -1.73
N VAL A 630 24.63 23.24 -2.26
CA VAL A 630 25.62 24.30 -2.50
C VAL A 630 26.27 24.78 -1.20
N TRP A 631 25.51 24.87 -0.09
CA TRP A 631 26.02 25.22 1.23
C TRP A 631 27.01 24.20 1.80
N ARG A 632 26.74 22.89 1.65
CA ARG A 632 27.70 21.83 2.03
C ARG A 632 29.01 21.94 1.24
N GLN A 633 28.96 22.41 0.00
CA GLN A 633 30.14 22.71 -0.83
C GLN A 633 30.90 23.99 -0.44
N THR A 634 30.27 24.94 0.26
CA THR A 634 30.91 26.22 0.66
C THR A 634 31.35 26.26 2.13
N GLN A 635 30.93 25.29 2.95
CA GLN A 635 31.40 25.16 4.34
C GLN A 635 32.88 24.76 4.47
N GLU A 636 33.54 24.31 3.41
CA GLU A 636 34.98 24.02 3.44
C GLU A 636 35.87 25.30 3.45
N GLU A 637 35.33 26.50 3.21
CA GLU A 637 36.15 27.71 2.99
C GLU A 637 35.81 28.98 3.83
N ALA A 638 34.83 29.00 4.76
CA ALA A 638 34.33 30.27 5.34
C ALA A 638 34.20 30.40 6.89
N SER A 639 35.22 31.04 7.49
CA SER A 639 35.26 32.01 8.64
C SER A 639 34.55 31.75 10.01
N PRO A 640 35.11 32.18 11.18
CA PRO A 640 34.65 31.74 12.51
C PRO A 640 33.48 32.52 13.17
N ASP A 641 33.07 33.68 12.65
CA ASP A 641 32.29 34.69 13.40
C ASP A 641 30.74 34.59 13.30
N GLY A 642 30.22 33.36 13.20
CA GLY A 642 28.79 33.09 13.26
C GLY A 642 28.21 33.21 14.68
N HIS A 643 27.02 33.80 14.82
CA HIS A 643 26.35 33.93 16.12
C HIS A 643 26.03 32.55 16.74
N ARG A 644 26.18 32.43 18.07
CA ARG A 644 26.04 31.15 18.80
C ARG A 644 24.70 31.10 19.54
N ILE A 645 23.95 30.01 19.35
CA ILE A 645 22.73 29.72 20.13
C ILE A 645 23.03 28.49 20.99
N ARG A 646 23.00 28.65 22.32
CA ARG A 646 23.21 27.56 23.26
C ARG A 646 21.86 26.96 23.66
N MET A 647 21.72 25.64 23.53
CA MET A 647 20.55 24.90 23.98
C MET A 647 20.98 23.83 25.00
N THR A 648 20.20 23.68 26.07
CA THR A 648 20.45 22.72 27.15
C THR A 648 19.28 21.74 27.20
N TYR A 649 19.54 20.45 27.13
CA TYR A 649 18.52 19.40 27.12
C TYR A 649 18.47 18.66 28.46
N SER A 650 17.28 18.17 28.83
CA SER A 650 17.12 17.20 29.92
C SER A 650 16.15 16.10 29.50
N PHE A 651 16.63 14.88 29.34
CA PHE A 651 15.77 13.73 29.05
C PHE A 651 15.30 13.08 30.36
N GLN A 652 14.12 12.45 30.31
CA GLN A 652 13.60 11.60 31.37
C GLN A 652 13.79 10.15 30.99
N GLU A 653 14.60 9.43 31.76
CA GLU A 653 14.77 7.99 31.60
C GLU A 653 14.00 7.27 32.73
N THR A 654 13.23 6.24 32.39
CA THR A 654 12.46 5.47 33.39
C THR A 654 13.19 4.14 33.63
N ARG A 655 13.76 3.96 34.82
CA ARG A 655 14.42 2.70 35.21
C ARG A 655 13.55 1.88 36.14
N GLU A 656 13.33 0.62 35.81
CA GLU A 656 12.80 -0.35 36.77
C GLU A 656 13.85 -0.70 37.83
N VAL A 657 13.53 -0.46 39.10
CA VAL A 657 14.36 -0.88 40.24
C VAL A 657 13.77 -2.18 40.80
N ARG A 658 14.58 -3.23 40.91
CA ARG A 658 14.16 -4.48 41.56
C ARG A 658 13.90 -4.21 43.05
N PRO A 659 12.79 -4.71 43.63
CA PRO A 659 12.52 -4.54 45.05
C PRO A 659 13.57 -5.28 45.89
N VAL A 660 14.07 -4.60 46.93
CA VAL A 660 14.90 -5.22 47.97
C VAL A 660 13.98 -5.96 48.94
N GLU A 661 14.34 -7.18 49.31
CA GLU A 661 13.60 -7.96 50.30
C GLU A 661 13.68 -7.29 51.69
N ALA A 662 12.53 -7.01 52.29
CA ALA A 662 12.41 -6.54 53.66
C ALA A 662 11.64 -7.56 54.49
N GLU A 663 12.29 -8.08 55.54
CA GLU A 663 11.69 -9.03 56.47
C GLU A 663 10.46 -8.42 57.17
N SER A 664 9.41 -9.23 57.34
CA SER A 664 8.17 -8.84 58.03
C SER A 664 8.07 -9.56 59.37
N PRO A 665 7.91 -8.86 60.51
CA PRO A 665 7.56 -9.49 61.77
C PRO A 665 6.07 -9.90 61.81
N GLU A 666 5.75 -10.84 62.70
CA GLU A 666 4.47 -11.55 62.78
C GLU A 666 3.28 -10.66 63.13
N GLY A 667 2.11 -10.90 62.51
CA GLY A 667 0.85 -10.25 62.85
C GLY A 667 -0.31 -10.64 61.95
N SER A 668 -1.38 -11.20 62.53
CA SER A 668 -2.57 -11.70 61.84
C SER A 668 -3.38 -10.63 61.09
N ASP A 669 -3.67 -10.81 59.80
CA ASP A 669 -5.01 -11.21 59.30
C ASP A 669 -4.99 -11.57 57.79
N GLY A 670 -5.91 -12.39 57.32
CA GLY A 670 -5.85 -13.07 56.02
C GLY A 670 -6.42 -12.31 54.83
N ARG A 671 -5.64 -11.45 54.16
CA ARG A 671 -5.90 -10.99 52.77
C ARG A 671 -4.63 -10.87 51.92
N ARG A 672 -4.48 -11.71 50.89
CA ARG A 672 -3.40 -11.59 49.90
C ARG A 672 -3.71 -10.48 48.88
N GLY A 673 -3.16 -9.29 49.10
CA GLY A 673 -3.06 -8.25 48.07
C GLY A 673 -1.87 -8.48 47.14
N ARG A 674 -2.02 -8.20 45.84
CA ARG A 674 -0.89 -8.12 44.89
C ARG A 674 -0.24 -6.74 45.00
N THR A 675 0.98 -6.66 45.53
CA THR A 675 1.79 -5.43 45.51
C THR A 675 2.27 -5.15 44.08
N ARG A 676 2.02 -3.93 43.56
CA ARG A 676 2.63 -3.46 42.30
C ARG A 676 4.07 -3.00 42.58
N ALA A 677 4.96 -3.23 41.63
CA ALA A 677 6.26 -2.55 41.61
C ALA A 677 6.06 -1.03 41.43
N ALA A 678 6.89 -0.23 42.09
CA ALA A 678 6.91 1.22 41.92
C ALA A 678 8.12 1.62 41.08
N SER A 679 7.89 2.39 40.01
CA SER A 679 8.91 2.99 39.17
C SER A 679 9.15 4.44 39.58
N GLU A 680 10.40 4.83 39.78
CA GLU A 680 10.80 6.22 40.10
C GLU A 680 11.50 6.85 38.88
N ILE A 681 11.15 8.10 38.57
CA ILE A 681 11.64 8.81 37.37
C ILE A 681 12.81 9.71 37.76
N VAL A 682 13.98 9.50 37.15
CA VAL A 682 15.17 10.33 37.37
C VAL A 682 15.51 11.10 36.09
N LYS A 683 15.69 12.42 36.22
CA LYS A 683 16.13 13.29 35.12
C LYS A 683 17.65 13.35 35.05
N ILE A 684 18.23 13.14 33.88
CA ILE A 684 19.67 13.29 33.62
C ILE A 684 19.86 14.34 32.51
N PRO A 685 20.52 15.48 32.79
CA PRO A 685 20.80 16.50 31.77
C PRO A 685 22.00 16.11 30.90
N TYR A 686 21.90 16.43 29.60
CA TYR A 686 22.99 16.33 28.62
C TYR A 686 23.00 17.63 27.79
N GLU A 687 24.18 18.17 27.48
CA GLU A 687 24.32 19.44 26.74
C GLU A 687 24.85 19.21 25.32
N LEU A 688 24.25 19.93 24.34
CA LEU A 688 24.63 19.88 22.92
C LEU A 688 24.63 21.31 22.36
N GLU A 689 25.79 21.85 21.95
CA GLU A 689 25.89 23.23 21.43
C GLU A 689 25.91 23.26 19.89
N CYS A 690 24.86 23.82 19.28
CA CYS A 690 24.76 24.04 17.82
C CYS A 690 25.11 25.48 17.42
N ARG A 691 25.52 25.68 16.15
CA ARG A 691 25.82 27.01 15.57
C ARG A 691 24.98 27.25 14.32
N ILE A 692 24.28 28.37 14.26
CA ILE A 692 23.43 28.78 13.12
C ILE A 692 23.58 30.30 12.92
N ASP A 693 23.99 30.75 11.73
CA ASP A 693 24.08 32.19 11.43
C ASP A 693 22.76 32.72 10.85
N LEU A 694 22.01 33.42 11.70
CA LEU A 694 20.70 34.00 11.36
C LEU A 694 20.76 35.08 10.25
N ARG A 695 21.94 35.69 9.99
CA ARG A 695 22.10 36.72 8.95
C ARG A 695 21.84 36.18 7.54
N MET A 696 21.99 34.88 7.34
CA MET A 696 21.77 34.20 6.05
C MET A 696 20.32 33.70 5.83
N ILE A 697 19.49 33.66 6.88
CA ILE A 697 18.09 33.23 6.77
C ILE A 697 17.23 34.32 6.13
N ARG A 698 17.48 35.59 6.46
CA ARG A 698 16.66 36.72 5.97
C ARG A 698 16.68 36.87 4.44
N PRO A 699 17.83 36.79 3.73
CA PRO A 699 17.85 36.79 2.26
C PRO A 699 17.09 35.60 1.66
N LEU A 700 17.25 34.40 2.24
CA LEU A 700 16.57 33.19 1.77
C LEU A 700 15.04 33.31 1.87
N CYS A 701 14.52 33.84 2.98
CA CYS A 701 13.09 34.09 3.15
C CYS A 701 12.56 35.12 2.14
N VAL A 702 13.32 36.16 1.81
CA VAL A 702 12.94 37.17 0.81
C VAL A 702 12.94 36.56 -0.60
N GLU A 703 13.94 35.76 -0.96
CA GLU A 703 14.06 35.10 -2.26
C GLU A 703 12.95 34.05 -2.46
N VAL A 704 12.66 33.23 -1.43
CA VAL A 704 11.52 32.30 -1.44
C VAL A 704 10.19 33.06 -1.57
N SER A 705 10.00 34.17 -0.84
CA SER A 705 8.77 34.97 -0.93
C SER A 705 8.58 35.57 -2.33
N ALA A 706 9.66 36.02 -2.97
CA ALA A 706 9.62 36.50 -4.35
C ALA A 706 9.27 35.38 -5.34
N ARG A 707 9.82 34.17 -5.16
CA ARG A 707 9.54 33.01 -6.02
C ARG A 707 8.11 32.48 -5.86
N VAL A 708 7.55 32.56 -4.65
CA VAL A 708 6.14 32.27 -4.38
C VAL A 708 5.26 33.34 -5.04
N ALA A 709 5.62 34.62 -4.98
CA ALA A 709 4.89 35.70 -5.64
C ALA A 709 4.87 35.58 -7.19
N GLU A 710 5.90 34.98 -7.81
CA GLU A 710 5.88 34.65 -9.26
C GLU A 710 4.84 33.59 -9.65
N HIS A 711 4.32 32.83 -8.68
CA HIS A 711 3.33 31.75 -8.88
C HIS A 711 1.95 32.10 -8.28
N ILE A 712 1.76 33.32 -7.78
CA ILE A 712 0.48 33.82 -7.28
C ILE A 712 -0.26 34.57 -8.40
N ASP A 713 -1.58 34.35 -8.47
CA ASP A 713 -2.48 34.97 -9.46
C ASP A 713 -2.32 36.51 -9.53
N PRO A 714 -2.16 37.14 -10.73
CA PRO A 714 -1.86 38.56 -10.89
C PRO A 714 -2.99 39.50 -10.42
N GLY A 715 -3.04 39.72 -9.12
CA GLY A 715 -4.10 40.51 -8.46
C GLY A 715 -4.21 40.27 -6.95
N ARG A 716 -3.49 39.28 -6.39
CA ARG A 716 -3.44 39.00 -4.95
C ARG A 716 -2.04 39.21 -4.37
N THR A 717 -1.98 39.53 -3.09
CA THR A 717 -0.76 39.68 -2.28
C THR A 717 -0.46 38.41 -1.48
N VAL A 718 0.76 38.26 -0.96
CA VAL A 718 1.13 37.14 -0.07
C VAL A 718 0.31 37.16 1.25
N GLU A 719 -0.16 38.33 1.67
CA GLU A 719 -1.01 38.51 2.86
C GLU A 719 -2.43 37.96 2.63
N ASP A 720 -2.98 38.06 1.42
CA ASP A 720 -4.29 37.51 1.05
C ASP A 720 -4.37 35.97 1.15
N TYR A 721 -3.22 35.29 1.20
CA TYR A 721 -3.12 33.84 1.37
C TYR A 721 -2.90 33.40 2.83
N LYS A 722 -2.82 34.33 3.80
CA LYS A 722 -2.32 34.07 5.18
C LYS A 722 -0.93 33.38 5.20
N LEU A 723 -0.13 33.52 4.14
CA LEU A 723 1.21 32.90 4.04
C LEU A 723 2.29 33.69 4.81
N GLY A 724 2.01 34.93 5.18
CA GLY A 724 2.92 35.80 5.93
C GLY A 724 3.17 35.31 7.37
N THR A 725 4.45 35.05 7.68
CA THR A 725 5.01 34.69 9.00
C THR A 725 4.48 33.44 9.72
N GLU A 726 3.17 33.18 9.76
CA GLU A 726 2.58 32.08 10.53
C GLU A 726 2.78 30.69 9.91
N TYR A 727 2.80 30.58 8.57
CA TYR A 727 2.89 29.27 7.88
C TYR A 727 4.22 29.05 7.13
N LEU A 728 4.78 30.07 6.47
CA LEU A 728 6.05 29.93 5.76
C LEU A 728 7.22 29.69 6.74
N ALA A 729 7.30 30.47 7.81
CA ALA A 729 8.47 30.44 8.69
C ALA A 729 8.62 29.10 9.44
N PRO A 730 7.55 28.51 10.04
CA PRO A 730 7.65 27.18 10.64
C PRO A 730 7.97 26.10 9.61
N SER A 731 7.39 26.16 8.40
CA SER A 731 7.64 25.16 7.34
C SER A 731 9.07 25.21 6.80
N LEU A 732 9.64 26.41 6.66
CA LEU A 732 11.05 26.60 6.28
C LEU A 732 11.98 26.13 7.41
N LEU A 733 11.71 26.51 8.66
CA LEU A 733 12.51 26.13 9.83
C LEU A 733 12.47 24.63 10.11
N HIS A 734 11.30 24.00 9.95
CA HIS A 734 11.14 22.55 10.05
C HIS A 734 11.94 21.85 8.95
N SER A 735 11.90 22.34 7.70
CA SER A 735 12.72 21.82 6.61
C SER A 735 14.23 22.00 6.87
N ILE A 736 14.65 23.15 7.40
CA ILE A 736 16.06 23.42 7.77
C ILE A 736 16.51 22.52 8.93
N GLY A 737 15.66 22.30 9.94
CA GLY A 737 15.94 21.38 11.06
C GLY A 737 16.08 19.93 10.60
N TYR A 738 15.19 19.48 9.70
CA TYR A 738 15.16 18.12 9.15
C TYR A 738 16.40 17.80 8.30
N PHE A 739 16.93 18.77 7.53
CA PHE A 739 18.10 18.57 6.66
C PHE A 739 19.44 19.05 7.27
N GLY A 740 19.40 19.71 8.45
CA GLY A 740 20.54 20.43 9.03
C GLY A 740 21.09 19.87 10.34
N THR A 741 20.27 19.63 11.38
CA THR A 741 20.78 19.69 12.77
C THR A 741 20.14 18.75 13.81
N GLN A 742 19.30 17.78 13.44
CA GLN A 742 18.61 16.88 14.41
C GLN A 742 17.83 17.66 15.50
N LEU A 743 17.07 18.69 15.12
CA LEU A 743 16.22 19.45 16.03
C LEU A 743 14.78 18.90 16.05
N ASP A 744 14.26 18.71 17.26
CA ASP A 744 12.88 18.29 17.51
C ASP A 744 11.86 19.36 17.03
N PRO A 745 10.85 18.99 16.21
CA PRO A 745 9.80 19.90 15.77
C PRO A 745 9.10 20.69 16.89
N TYR A 746 8.95 20.13 18.09
CA TYR A 746 8.25 20.77 19.21
C TYR A 746 8.97 22.03 19.73
N LEU A 747 10.29 22.15 19.56
CA LEU A 747 11.05 23.32 20.01
C LEU A 747 10.93 24.54 19.08
N VAL A 748 10.57 24.34 17.81
CA VAL A 748 10.49 25.43 16.82
C VAL A 748 9.35 26.40 17.14
N GLY A 749 8.24 25.90 17.71
CA GLY A 749 7.10 26.72 18.13
C GLY A 749 7.38 27.69 19.29
N HIS A 750 8.48 27.51 20.02
CA HIS A 750 8.88 28.38 21.14
C HIS A 750 9.97 29.40 20.78
N LEU A 751 10.40 29.47 19.52
CA LEU A 751 11.46 30.39 19.05
C LEU A 751 10.92 31.73 18.48
N LEU A 752 9.64 32.03 18.66
CA LEU A 752 9.03 33.31 18.31
C LEU A 752 8.88 34.25 19.53
N PRO A 753 9.80 35.19 19.74
CA PRO A 753 9.48 36.49 20.32
C PRO A 753 9.03 37.47 19.23
N GLU A 754 8.19 38.44 19.60
CA GLU A 754 7.69 39.50 18.71
C GLU A 754 8.82 40.38 18.15
N SER A 755 9.06 40.32 16.83
CA SER A 755 9.82 41.35 16.07
C SER A 755 9.61 41.28 14.56
#